data_AF-A0A3Q7YFT6-F1
#
_entry.id   AF-A0A3Q7YFT6-F1
#
_cell.length_a   1.000
_cell.length_b   1.000
_cell.length_c   1.000
_cell.angle_alpha   90.00
_cell.angle_beta   90.00
_cell.angle_gamma   90.00
#
_symmetry.space_group_name_H-M   'P 1'
#
loop_
_entity.id
_entity.type
_entity.pdbx_description
1 polymer ?
#
loop_
_entity_poly.entity_id
_entity_poly.type
_entity_poly.pdbx_seq_one_letter_code
_entity_poly.pdbx_strand_id
1 'polypeptide(L)'
;MKSAREKENERCMSSHHRRLLHALNLGTRHFDENTNRWKWQCANIEVHKNVLRSINAFLDSLSGDARAPRHTIVKESAADILGALLWILQCKSEPLLSMASNVAVKLVTVLPTPLLQSGLLDLVYCLSSLLSSHQVEVAIPCATALNLIISNVSATSEKAVIQALKETDISICIVGNIKDYFTCGVKKIEYFLEMTSLLSTILLRWPSSRFPVCNDVELMKGLANMYTTTDSSIKLVLLKLYTSLALCDSVAQKLIDGGKVFLQMIVQAMGKSNPHDVRIEAFRLAQCLLRSRENCLKVMDLCGEALVDAILCGMRETKPCSKKVENNHGSLLVEACQLALITRWAGDHHIRFWKQGIDRVLLNLLIENIHDQSSELVLSLEKQISMVKEGLKVNYHVALRSYLWDILGWLTIHCGENSNPHTHGSGLHINLLILCACLTFVDTIQKWCRICRKDVDDNFQSEPVSRAVLMMIYSPCNHISSHARFVLSDILKVKGASCLKNLIHTLDYISSLESYGSFDKLQLVINLFGLTCLSSLPEYQRCITEGRGIKVVVLLVQRCLSNDIYVERSEVAPHLDTVLHKRSCCWVGKGDWEGSNVLLFYGLWGLAEFLHQCGFLEDKPQQFTREVVNIKTQLVDKLHEICSSTSSSPGVKWYVSYILSYFGFYGFPNEFSKRIGKSLNKEEYADLRLIVANGDSVSVHGVILAVQCPSLLPPGVLSSNKSPKEVTDYFDGATLREVRYSSHVDYEALLLFLEYVYLGCLHVVEEETVKKLKILAKRCNLQPLLQMLCRQSPKWGTPFPSFNLTSSLDSAGSYFSYGLLLDQILLDI
;
A
#
# COMPACT_ATOMS: atom_id res chain seq x y z
N MET A 1 -23.24 -3.80 48.90
CA MET A 1 -24.11 -2.64 49.19
C MET A 1 -23.97 -1.63 48.06
N LYS A 2 -25.04 -1.33 47.31
CA LYS A 2 -25.04 -0.26 46.30
C LYS A 2 -24.80 1.09 46.98
N SER A 3 -23.98 1.95 46.37
CA SER A 3 -23.69 3.30 46.85
C SER A 3 -24.98 4.13 46.95
N ALA A 4 -25.08 5.05 47.93
CA ALA A 4 -26.26 5.92 48.08
C ALA A 4 -26.60 6.68 46.78
N ARG A 5 -25.57 7.02 46.00
CA ARG A 5 -25.66 7.70 44.70
C ARG A 5 -26.27 6.83 43.60
N GLU A 6 -26.03 5.51 43.63
CA GLU A 6 -26.64 4.56 42.69
C GLU A 6 -28.14 4.38 42.96
N LYS A 7 -28.55 4.37 44.24
CA LYS A 7 -29.96 4.26 44.63
C LYS A 7 -30.77 5.51 44.26
N GLU A 8 -30.15 6.69 44.31
CA GLU A 8 -30.77 7.95 43.92
C GLU A 8 -30.96 8.04 42.41
N ASN A 9 -29.95 7.63 41.63
CA ASN A 9 -30.06 7.52 40.17
C ASN A 9 -31.13 6.52 39.72
N GLU A 10 -31.24 5.35 40.36
CA GLU A 10 -32.30 4.37 40.04
C GLU A 10 -33.71 4.90 40.33
N ARG A 11 -33.90 5.67 41.42
CA ARG A 11 -35.18 6.34 41.71
C ARG A 11 -35.51 7.43 40.69
N CYS A 12 -34.53 8.21 40.29
CA CYS A 12 -34.68 9.26 39.27
C CYS A 12 -35.08 8.67 37.91
N MET A 13 -34.40 7.60 37.46
CA MET A 13 -34.74 6.90 36.22
C MET A 13 -36.17 6.32 36.24
N SER A 14 -36.57 5.69 37.35
CA SER A 14 -37.92 5.12 37.50
C SER A 14 -39.03 6.18 37.44
N SER A 15 -38.80 7.34 38.05
CA SER A 15 -39.73 8.48 37.99
C SER A 15 -39.88 9.03 36.56
N HIS A 16 -38.76 9.23 35.85
CA HIS A 16 -38.79 9.70 34.45
C HIS A 16 -39.42 8.67 33.51
N HIS A 17 -39.17 7.37 33.73
CA HIS A 17 -39.82 6.30 32.97
C HIS A 17 -41.35 6.31 33.12
N ARG A 18 -41.86 6.49 34.35
CA ARG A 18 -43.32 6.59 34.58
C ARG A 18 -43.94 7.79 33.86
N ARG A 19 -43.25 8.93 33.83
CA ARG A 19 -43.68 10.13 33.09
C ARG A 19 -43.69 9.89 31.58
N LEU A 20 -42.67 9.21 31.07
CA LEU A 20 -42.58 8.80 29.67
C LEU A 20 -43.76 7.90 29.28
N LEU A 21 -44.05 6.85 30.05
CA LEU A 21 -45.18 5.96 29.79
C LEU A 21 -46.51 6.71 29.78
N HIS A 22 -46.73 7.60 30.77
CA HIS A 22 -47.92 8.44 30.80
C HIS A 22 -48.04 9.31 29.55
N ALA A 23 -46.96 9.95 29.11
CA ALA A 23 -46.97 10.78 27.91
C ALA A 23 -47.25 9.96 26.64
N LEU A 24 -46.65 8.77 26.51
CA LEU A 24 -46.87 7.87 25.37
C LEU A 24 -48.31 7.36 25.30
N ASN A 25 -48.94 7.09 26.45
CA ASN A 25 -50.32 6.63 26.55
C ASN A 25 -51.37 7.69 26.17
N LEU A 26 -50.96 8.96 26.01
CA LEU A 26 -51.83 10.01 25.45
C LEU A 26 -51.98 9.90 23.92
N GLY A 27 -51.12 9.10 23.26
CA GLY A 27 -51.25 8.76 21.84
C GLY A 27 -51.97 7.43 21.64
N THR A 28 -52.36 7.16 20.40
CA THR A 28 -52.98 5.89 20.00
C THR A 28 -51.95 4.96 19.37
N ARG A 29 -52.05 3.65 19.65
CA ARG A 29 -51.23 2.62 19.01
C ARG A 29 -52.10 1.88 17.99
N HIS A 30 -51.65 1.77 16.75
CA HIS A 30 -52.28 0.92 15.73
C HIS A 30 -51.30 -0.16 15.29
N PHE A 31 -51.80 -1.34 14.96
CA PHE A 31 -50.98 -2.41 14.39
C PHE A 31 -50.94 -2.24 12.86
N ASP A 32 -49.74 -2.07 12.31
CA ASP A 32 -49.53 -2.01 10.87
C ASP A 32 -49.26 -3.42 10.34
N GLU A 33 -50.24 -3.96 9.60
CA GLU A 33 -50.21 -5.32 9.03
C GLU A 33 -49.11 -5.49 7.97
N ASN A 34 -48.71 -4.42 7.28
CA ASN A 34 -47.66 -4.48 6.26
C ASN A 34 -46.27 -4.63 6.88
N THR A 35 -46.07 -4.04 8.06
CA THR A 35 -44.78 -4.06 8.77
C THR A 35 -44.79 -4.99 9.99
N ASN A 36 -45.93 -5.62 10.31
CA ASN A 36 -46.19 -6.44 11.49
C ASN A 36 -45.77 -5.76 12.81
N ARG A 37 -46.04 -4.46 12.94
CA ARG A 37 -45.55 -3.63 14.07
C ARG A 37 -46.59 -2.67 14.59
N TRP A 38 -46.56 -2.44 15.90
CA TRP A 38 -47.32 -1.37 16.52
C TRP A 38 -46.68 -0.01 16.24
N LYS A 39 -47.46 0.89 15.64
CA LYS A 39 -47.07 2.28 15.37
C LYS A 39 -47.81 3.22 16.31
N TRP A 40 -47.06 4.15 16.88
CA TRP A 40 -47.61 5.22 17.70
C TRP A 40 -48.07 6.37 16.80
N GLN A 41 -49.25 6.93 17.07
CA GLN A 41 -49.78 8.08 16.34
C GLN A 41 -50.54 9.03 17.26
N CYS A 42 -50.42 10.32 16.97
CA CYS A 42 -51.22 11.38 17.56
C CYS A 42 -51.33 12.54 16.56
N ALA A 43 -52.41 13.31 16.65
CA ALA A 43 -52.62 14.52 15.86
C ALA A 43 -52.40 15.81 16.67
N ASN A 44 -52.28 15.71 18.00
CA ASN A 44 -52.20 16.86 18.89
C ASN A 44 -50.74 17.30 19.10
N ILE A 45 -50.43 18.52 18.65
CA ILE A 45 -49.10 19.14 18.74
C ILE A 45 -48.60 19.26 20.19
N GLU A 46 -49.47 19.57 21.16
CA GLU A 46 -49.06 19.67 22.57
C GLU A 46 -48.75 18.30 23.18
N VAL A 47 -49.46 17.26 22.74
CA VAL A 47 -49.12 15.87 23.09
C VAL A 47 -47.76 15.50 22.50
N HIS A 48 -47.47 15.87 21.25
CA HIS A 48 -46.14 15.66 20.64
C HIS A 48 -45.03 16.34 21.45
N LYS A 49 -45.20 17.62 21.81
CA LYS A 49 -44.23 18.36 22.64
C LYS A 49 -44.04 17.68 24.00
N ASN A 50 -45.12 17.24 24.64
CA ASN A 50 -45.05 16.57 25.93
C ASN A 50 -44.30 15.22 25.84
N VAL A 51 -44.55 14.44 24.79
CA VAL A 51 -43.85 13.19 24.51
C VAL A 51 -42.36 13.45 24.30
N LEU A 52 -41.98 14.40 23.43
CA LEU A 52 -40.58 14.74 23.18
C LEU A 52 -39.84 15.21 24.44
N ARG A 53 -40.47 16.08 25.25
CA ARG A 53 -39.89 16.52 26.53
C ARG A 53 -39.72 15.35 27.51
N SER A 54 -40.68 14.43 27.56
CA SER A 54 -40.62 13.25 28.42
C SER A 54 -39.53 12.27 27.98
N ILE A 55 -39.39 12.05 26.66
CA ILE A 55 -38.28 11.27 26.09
C ILE A 55 -36.95 11.93 26.45
N ASN A 56 -36.82 13.24 26.23
CA ASN A 56 -35.59 13.97 26.49
C ASN A 56 -35.15 13.85 27.96
N ALA A 57 -36.08 14.06 28.91
CA ALA A 57 -35.81 13.94 30.34
C ALA A 57 -35.46 12.50 30.76
N PHE A 58 -36.09 11.50 30.13
CA PHE A 58 -35.71 10.11 30.35
C PHE A 58 -34.29 9.83 29.86
N LEU A 59 -33.93 10.26 28.65
CA LEU A 59 -32.57 10.10 28.11
C LEU A 59 -31.52 10.85 28.94
N ASP A 60 -31.85 12.03 29.49
CA ASP A 60 -30.98 12.75 30.44
C ASP A 60 -30.66 11.91 31.68
N SER A 61 -31.65 11.19 32.21
CA SER A 61 -31.44 10.33 33.38
C SER A 61 -30.55 9.12 33.11
N LEU A 62 -30.35 8.75 31.84
CA LEU A 62 -29.45 7.66 31.42
C LEU A 62 -28.03 8.17 31.10
N SER A 63 -27.87 9.47 30.87
CA SER A 63 -26.61 10.06 30.43
C SER A 63 -25.54 9.95 31.54
N GLY A 64 -24.39 9.34 31.21
CA GLY A 64 -23.28 9.16 32.14
C GLY A 64 -23.28 7.84 32.93
N ASP A 65 -24.31 7.00 32.82
CA ASP A 65 -24.32 5.65 33.39
C ASP A 65 -24.02 4.59 32.31
N ALA A 66 -22.80 4.06 32.30
CA ALA A 66 -22.37 3.03 31.35
C ALA A 66 -23.16 1.70 31.46
N ARG A 67 -23.90 1.48 32.55
CA ARG A 67 -24.76 0.30 32.74
C ARG A 67 -26.21 0.54 32.35
N ALA A 68 -26.63 1.79 32.13
CA ALA A 68 -28.00 2.17 31.77
C ALA A 68 -28.57 1.36 30.59
N PRO A 69 -27.84 1.12 29.47
CA PRO A 69 -28.39 0.36 28.34
C PRO A 69 -28.68 -1.12 28.64
N ARG A 70 -28.17 -1.64 29.78
CA ARG A 70 -28.41 -3.03 30.20
C ARG A 70 -29.66 -3.17 31.07
N HIS A 71 -30.22 -2.07 31.58
CA HIS A 71 -31.45 -2.09 32.37
C HIS A 71 -32.65 -2.52 31.53
N THR A 72 -33.46 -3.43 32.09
CA THR A 72 -34.68 -3.95 31.45
C THR A 72 -35.64 -2.85 31.03
N ILE A 73 -35.83 -1.84 31.89
CA ILE A 73 -36.68 -0.66 31.63
C ILE A 73 -36.27 0.05 30.33
N VAL A 74 -34.97 0.19 30.08
CA VAL A 74 -34.45 0.88 28.89
C VAL A 74 -34.69 0.03 27.63
N LYS A 75 -34.49 -1.30 27.73
CA LYS A 75 -34.73 -2.22 26.62
C LYS A 75 -36.20 -2.27 26.21
N GLU A 76 -37.11 -2.30 27.18
CA GLU A 76 -38.55 -2.31 26.95
C GLU A 76 -39.05 -0.98 26.40
N SER A 77 -38.47 0.15 26.84
CA SER A 77 -38.88 1.49 26.39
C SER A 77 -38.34 1.88 25.00
N ALA A 78 -37.24 1.28 24.54
CA ALA A 78 -36.54 1.74 23.33
C ALA A 78 -37.42 1.70 22.07
N ALA A 79 -38.19 0.63 21.87
CA ALA A 79 -39.08 0.49 20.72
C ALA A 79 -40.22 1.52 20.73
N ASP A 80 -40.81 1.77 21.91
CA ASP A 80 -41.90 2.74 22.06
C ASP A 80 -41.40 4.19 21.86
N ILE A 81 -40.22 4.51 22.39
CA ILE A 81 -39.56 5.82 22.18
C ILE A 81 -39.28 6.03 20.70
N LEU A 82 -38.69 5.03 20.04
CA LEU A 82 -38.35 5.10 18.62
C LEU A 82 -39.60 5.22 17.75
N GLY A 83 -40.65 4.44 18.03
CA GLY A 83 -41.91 4.50 17.29
C GLY A 83 -42.59 5.88 17.39
N ALA A 84 -42.65 6.46 18.58
CA ALA A 84 -43.20 7.80 18.77
C ALA A 84 -42.34 8.88 18.09
N LEU A 85 -41.02 8.78 18.19
CA LEU A 85 -40.10 9.72 17.56
C LEU A 85 -40.22 9.70 16.03
N LEU A 86 -40.28 8.52 15.42
CA LEU A 86 -40.44 8.35 13.97
C LEU A 86 -41.71 9.01 13.46
N TRP A 87 -42.83 8.83 14.17
CA TRP A 87 -44.09 9.49 13.81
C TRP A 87 -43.99 11.02 13.85
N ILE A 88 -43.37 11.57 14.91
CA ILE A 88 -43.25 13.02 15.06
C ILE A 88 -42.28 13.61 14.02
N LEU A 89 -41.23 12.89 13.63
CA LEU A 89 -40.29 13.31 12.57
C LEU A 89 -40.96 13.38 11.18
N GLN A 90 -42.09 12.71 10.98
CA GLN A 90 -42.86 12.78 9.73
C GLN A 90 -43.87 13.94 9.71
N CYS A 91 -44.00 14.69 10.81
CA CYS A 91 -44.91 15.84 10.90
C CYS A 91 -44.33 17.08 10.16
N LYS A 92 -45.20 17.94 9.63
CA LYS A 92 -44.78 19.14 8.86
C LYS A 92 -44.46 20.39 9.72
N SER A 93 -44.58 20.31 11.05
CA SER A 93 -44.45 21.48 11.91
C SER A 93 -43.00 21.77 12.28
N GLU A 94 -42.49 22.94 11.92
CA GLU A 94 -41.08 23.32 12.10
C GLU A 94 -40.60 23.25 13.56
N PRO A 95 -41.30 23.82 14.56
CA PRO A 95 -40.84 23.77 15.95
C PRO A 95 -40.86 22.35 16.52
N LEU A 96 -41.78 21.50 16.03
CA LEU A 96 -41.82 20.09 16.40
C LEU A 96 -40.66 19.31 15.78
N LEU A 97 -40.36 19.55 14.50
CA LEU A 97 -39.25 18.91 13.80
C LEU A 97 -37.91 19.25 14.45
N SER A 98 -37.67 20.51 14.81
CA SER A 98 -36.44 20.91 15.51
C SER A 98 -36.33 20.25 16.89
N MET A 99 -37.43 20.15 17.65
CA MET A 99 -37.41 19.44 18.93
C MET A 99 -37.17 17.94 18.74
N ALA A 100 -37.82 17.33 17.75
CA ALA A 100 -37.70 15.91 17.46
C ALA A 100 -36.30 15.52 16.96
N SER A 101 -35.70 16.31 16.06
CA SER A 101 -34.36 16.05 15.55
C SER A 101 -33.30 16.15 16.65
N ASN A 102 -33.43 17.11 17.58
CA ASN A 102 -32.58 17.18 18.77
C ASN A 102 -32.74 15.96 19.69
N VAL A 103 -33.97 15.49 19.90
CA VAL A 103 -34.22 14.24 20.64
C VAL A 103 -33.62 13.03 19.93
N ALA A 104 -33.64 13.01 18.59
CA ALA A 104 -33.02 11.95 17.79
C ALA A 104 -31.50 11.88 17.99
N VAL A 105 -30.80 13.02 17.98
CA VAL A 105 -29.35 13.08 18.31
C VAL A 105 -29.08 12.45 19.67
N LYS A 106 -29.87 12.82 20.68
CA LYS A 106 -29.69 12.31 22.03
C LYS A 106 -29.99 10.82 22.15
N LEU A 107 -31.03 10.35 21.46
CA LEU A 107 -31.41 8.94 21.41
C LEU A 107 -30.25 8.08 20.90
N VAL A 108 -29.66 8.45 19.75
CA VAL A 108 -28.58 7.69 19.13
C VAL A 108 -27.25 7.83 19.87
N THR A 109 -27.08 8.88 20.67
CA THR A 109 -25.91 9.06 21.54
C THR A 109 -25.97 8.17 22.78
N VAL A 110 -27.15 8.04 23.38
CA VAL A 110 -27.34 7.32 24.66
C VAL A 110 -27.61 5.84 24.46
N LEU A 111 -28.38 5.46 23.42
CA LEU A 111 -28.76 4.07 23.18
C LEU A 111 -27.84 3.42 22.13
N PRO A 112 -27.29 2.22 22.40
CA PRO A 112 -26.48 1.50 21.45
C PRO A 112 -27.31 0.99 20.26
N THR A 113 -26.69 0.96 19.06
CA THR A 113 -27.31 0.55 17.78
C THR A 113 -28.17 -0.73 17.84
N PRO A 114 -27.80 -1.80 18.56
CA PRO A 114 -28.62 -3.01 18.67
C PRO A 114 -30.01 -2.77 19.26
N LEU A 115 -30.17 -1.81 20.20
CA LEU A 115 -31.49 -1.47 20.76
C LEU A 115 -32.38 -0.71 19.77
N LEU A 116 -31.77 -0.07 18.76
CA LEU A 116 -32.46 0.68 17.72
C LEU A 116 -32.71 -0.15 16.46
N GLN A 117 -32.22 -1.39 16.40
CA GLN A 117 -32.16 -2.20 15.19
C GLN A 117 -33.53 -2.42 14.53
N SER A 118 -34.61 -2.48 15.32
CA SER A 118 -35.97 -2.65 14.78
C SER A 118 -36.37 -1.47 13.89
N GLY A 119 -36.15 -0.21 14.29
CA GLY A 119 -36.56 0.99 13.53
C GLY A 119 -35.41 1.80 12.94
N LEU A 120 -34.19 1.24 12.88
CA LEU A 120 -32.99 1.96 12.45
C LEU A 120 -33.09 2.46 11.01
N LEU A 121 -33.61 1.63 10.09
CA LEU A 121 -33.75 2.03 8.69
C LEU A 121 -34.79 3.14 8.52
N ASP A 122 -35.95 3.02 9.18
CA ASP A 122 -37.00 4.06 9.17
C ASP A 122 -36.46 5.39 9.70
N LEU A 123 -35.60 5.34 10.73
CA LEU A 123 -34.94 6.52 11.28
C LEU A 123 -33.97 7.12 10.26
N VAL A 124 -33.17 6.30 9.58
CA VAL A 124 -32.28 6.74 8.51
C VAL A 124 -33.08 7.41 7.38
N TYR A 125 -34.18 6.81 6.91
CA TYR A 125 -35.04 7.41 5.88
C TYR A 125 -35.60 8.77 6.31
N CYS A 126 -36.18 8.84 7.51
CA CYS A 126 -36.76 10.08 8.03
C CYS A 126 -35.71 11.18 8.15
N LEU A 127 -34.58 10.91 8.81
CA LEU A 127 -33.53 11.91 8.99
C LEU A 127 -32.91 12.35 7.66
N SER A 128 -32.73 11.42 6.71
CA SER A 128 -32.15 11.74 5.40
C SER A 128 -33.07 12.66 4.60
N SER A 129 -34.39 12.39 4.61
CA SER A 129 -35.38 13.24 3.94
C SER A 129 -35.47 14.65 4.53
N LEU A 130 -35.24 14.80 5.84
CA LEU A 130 -35.27 16.08 6.54
C LEU A 130 -34.04 16.96 6.26
N LEU A 131 -32.95 16.41 5.69
CA LEU A 131 -31.78 17.21 5.29
C LEU A 131 -32.07 18.16 4.12
N SER A 132 -33.10 17.87 3.31
CA SER A 132 -33.56 18.77 2.25
C SER A 132 -34.37 19.96 2.79
N SER A 133 -34.60 20.02 4.11
CA SER A 133 -35.21 21.20 4.73
C SER A 133 -34.29 22.40 4.64
N HIS A 134 -34.83 23.56 4.24
CA HIS A 134 -34.10 24.83 4.24
C HIS A 134 -33.80 25.35 5.65
N GLN A 135 -34.38 24.74 6.70
CA GLN A 135 -34.18 25.16 8.09
C GLN A 135 -32.93 24.55 8.71
N VAL A 136 -32.01 25.43 9.11
CA VAL A 136 -30.73 25.06 9.72
C VAL A 136 -30.94 24.32 11.06
N GLU A 137 -31.96 24.71 11.82
CA GLU A 137 -32.30 24.16 13.14
C GLU A 137 -32.85 22.72 13.10
N VAL A 138 -33.26 22.24 11.92
CA VAL A 138 -33.68 20.85 11.68
C VAL A 138 -32.56 20.07 11.02
N ALA A 139 -31.94 20.66 9.99
CA ALA A 139 -30.93 20.01 9.17
C ALA A 139 -29.65 19.68 9.95
N ILE A 140 -29.18 20.57 10.85
CA ILE A 140 -28.00 20.33 11.70
C ILE A 140 -28.19 19.10 12.60
N PRO A 141 -29.21 19.02 13.48
CA PRO A 141 -29.40 17.84 14.31
C PRO A 141 -29.66 16.55 13.51
N CYS A 142 -30.36 16.64 12.37
CA CYS A 142 -30.54 15.49 11.47
C CYS A 142 -29.19 14.98 10.94
N ALA A 143 -28.31 15.89 10.52
CA ALA A 143 -26.98 15.53 10.03
C ALA A 143 -26.13 14.89 11.13
N THR A 144 -26.13 15.47 12.33
CA THR A 144 -25.41 14.94 13.49
C THR A 144 -25.92 13.54 13.87
N ALA A 145 -27.24 13.35 13.95
CA ALA A 145 -27.84 12.05 14.28
C ALA A 145 -27.49 10.99 13.25
N LEU A 146 -27.60 11.31 11.95
CA LEU A 146 -27.19 10.40 10.87
C LEU A 146 -25.71 10.05 10.92
N ASN A 147 -24.85 11.04 11.17
CA ASN A 147 -23.41 10.83 11.26
C ASN A 147 -23.06 9.84 12.38
N LEU A 148 -23.71 9.96 13.55
CA LEU A 148 -23.57 9.03 14.67
C LEU A 148 -24.10 7.63 14.35
N ILE A 149 -25.23 7.53 13.66
CA ILE A 149 -25.78 6.24 13.22
C ILE A 149 -24.78 5.56 12.28
N ILE A 150 -24.39 6.21 11.19
CA ILE A 150 -23.55 5.62 10.14
C ILE A 150 -22.17 5.24 10.68
N SER A 151 -21.61 6.04 11.59
CA SER A 151 -20.32 5.75 12.25
C SER A 151 -20.37 4.46 13.06
N ASN A 152 -21.51 4.15 13.69
CA ASN A 152 -21.71 3.01 14.61
C ASN A 152 -22.47 1.82 14.00
N VAL A 153 -22.66 1.82 12.68
CA VAL A 153 -23.33 0.72 11.96
C VAL A 153 -22.42 -0.52 11.90
N SER A 154 -23.00 -1.69 12.20
CA SER A 154 -22.32 -2.98 12.10
C SER A 154 -22.16 -3.41 10.65
N ALA A 155 -21.15 -4.26 10.38
CA ALA A 155 -20.91 -4.79 9.03
C ALA A 155 -22.14 -5.50 8.43
N THR A 156 -23.01 -6.08 9.27
CA THR A 156 -24.23 -6.78 8.87
C THR A 156 -25.34 -5.84 8.40
N SER A 157 -25.47 -4.65 9.00
CA SER A 157 -26.51 -3.66 8.64
C SER A 157 -26.02 -2.61 7.64
N GLU A 158 -24.71 -2.53 7.41
CA GLU A 158 -24.08 -1.54 6.53
C GLU A 158 -24.69 -1.51 5.12
N LYS A 159 -24.91 -2.68 4.50
CA LYS A 159 -25.49 -2.76 3.15
C LYS A 159 -26.91 -2.19 3.10
N ALA A 160 -27.74 -2.45 4.11
CA ALA A 160 -29.11 -1.98 4.16
C ALA A 160 -29.18 -0.47 4.42
N VAL A 161 -28.33 0.05 5.32
CA VAL A 161 -28.24 1.50 5.58
C VAL A 161 -27.77 2.24 4.34
N ILE A 162 -26.75 1.75 3.63
CA ILE A 162 -26.29 2.35 2.36
C ILE A 162 -27.41 2.36 1.31
N GLN A 163 -28.25 1.32 1.26
CA GLN A 163 -29.39 1.27 0.34
C GLN A 163 -30.44 2.34 0.69
N ALA A 164 -30.76 2.53 1.96
CA ALA A 164 -31.66 3.60 2.40
C ALA A 164 -31.13 5.01 2.07
N LEU A 165 -29.81 5.22 2.22
CA LEU A 165 -29.15 6.48 1.85
C LEU A 165 -29.20 6.74 0.34
N LYS A 166 -29.15 5.69 -0.49
CA LYS A 166 -29.30 5.81 -1.96
C LYS A 166 -30.70 6.25 -2.35
N GLU A 167 -31.72 5.62 -1.78
CA GLU A 167 -33.12 5.88 -2.13
C GLU A 167 -33.59 7.28 -1.73
N THR A 168 -32.87 7.95 -0.84
CA THR A 168 -33.15 9.32 -0.41
C THR A 168 -32.30 10.38 -1.12
N ASP A 169 -31.49 9.99 -2.11
CA ASP A 169 -30.57 10.87 -2.84
C ASP A 169 -29.72 11.77 -1.92
N ILE A 170 -29.37 11.24 -0.74
CA ILE A 170 -28.81 12.05 0.35
C ILE A 170 -27.49 12.72 -0.03
N SER A 171 -26.66 12.07 -0.86
CA SER A 171 -25.39 12.62 -1.30
C SER A 171 -25.58 13.90 -2.13
N ILE A 172 -26.57 13.91 -3.03
CA ILE A 172 -26.92 15.07 -3.85
C ILE A 172 -27.45 16.18 -2.94
N CYS A 173 -28.34 15.84 -1.99
CA CYS A 173 -28.87 16.80 -1.03
C CYS A 173 -27.77 17.46 -0.19
N ILE A 174 -26.83 16.68 0.36
CA ILE A 174 -25.75 17.22 1.19
C ILE A 174 -24.80 18.07 0.34
N VAL A 175 -24.46 17.64 -0.88
CA VAL A 175 -23.63 18.44 -1.79
C VAL A 175 -24.32 19.77 -2.13
N GLY A 176 -25.62 19.76 -2.42
CA GLY A 176 -26.42 20.97 -2.59
C GLY A 176 -26.36 21.90 -1.37
N ASN A 177 -26.56 21.34 -0.18
CA ASN A 177 -26.49 22.09 1.09
C ASN A 177 -25.11 22.73 1.32
N ILE A 178 -24.02 22.04 0.98
CA ILE A 178 -22.66 22.59 1.07
C ILE A 178 -22.46 23.70 0.02
N LYS A 179 -22.97 23.53 -1.20
CA LYS A 179 -22.89 24.56 -2.25
C LYS A 179 -23.64 25.83 -1.86
N ASP A 180 -24.83 25.70 -1.29
CA ASP A 180 -25.61 26.82 -0.76
C ASP A 180 -24.85 27.64 0.29
N TYR A 181 -24.00 27.00 1.08
CA TYR A 181 -23.17 27.71 2.06
C TYR A 181 -22.22 28.69 1.36
N PHE A 182 -21.62 28.30 0.23
CA PHE A 182 -20.71 29.16 -0.54
C PHE A 182 -21.44 30.30 -1.27
N THR A 183 -22.69 30.09 -1.69
CA THR A 183 -23.44 31.05 -2.52
C THR A 183 -24.29 32.01 -1.71
N CYS A 184 -24.92 31.55 -0.62
CA CYS A 184 -25.89 32.35 0.13
C CYS A 184 -25.31 33.13 1.30
N GLY A 185 -24.13 32.78 1.85
CA GLY A 185 -23.41 33.56 2.87
C GLY A 185 -24.10 33.79 4.24
N VAL A 186 -25.39 33.43 4.38
CA VAL A 186 -26.21 33.65 5.60
C VAL A 186 -26.16 32.43 6.56
N LYS A 187 -25.75 31.25 6.09
CA LYS A 187 -25.74 30.02 6.91
C LYS A 187 -24.54 30.02 7.87
N LYS A 188 -24.76 29.55 9.11
CA LYS A 188 -23.71 29.49 10.14
C LYS A 188 -22.61 28.47 9.80
N ILE A 189 -21.42 28.64 10.36
CA ILE A 189 -20.27 27.73 10.15
C ILE A 189 -20.61 26.30 10.57
N GLU A 190 -21.39 26.11 11.66
CA GLU A 190 -21.80 24.80 12.13
C GLU A 190 -22.57 24.00 11.08
N TYR A 191 -23.34 24.68 10.23
CA TYR A 191 -24.06 24.03 9.13
C TYR A 191 -23.09 23.40 8.13
N PHE A 192 -22.04 24.12 7.74
CA PHE A 192 -21.00 23.60 6.86
C PHE A 192 -20.25 22.42 7.51
N LEU A 193 -19.89 22.55 8.79
CA LEU A 193 -19.15 21.52 9.53
C LEU A 193 -19.93 20.21 9.61
N GLU A 194 -21.21 20.26 9.99
CA GLU A 194 -22.03 19.06 10.15
C GLU A 194 -22.36 18.39 8.80
N MET A 195 -22.68 19.18 7.77
CA MET A 195 -22.96 18.64 6.43
C MET A 195 -21.72 17.96 5.83
N THR A 196 -20.56 18.60 5.96
CA THR A 196 -19.31 18.07 5.40
C THR A 196 -18.80 16.86 6.20
N SER A 197 -18.97 16.87 7.52
CA SER A 197 -18.69 15.72 8.40
C SER A 197 -19.55 14.52 8.04
N LEU A 198 -20.87 14.71 7.85
CA LEU A 198 -21.77 13.67 7.40
C LEU A 198 -21.37 13.13 6.01
N LEU A 199 -21.07 14.03 5.06
CA LEU A 199 -20.63 13.63 3.73
C LEU A 199 -19.38 12.77 3.79
N SER A 200 -18.37 13.17 4.56
CA SER A 200 -17.15 12.38 4.78
C SER A 200 -17.47 10.97 5.29
N THR A 201 -18.31 10.84 6.31
CA THR A 201 -18.69 9.54 6.87
C THR A 201 -19.45 8.66 5.86
N ILE A 202 -20.34 9.25 5.05
CA ILE A 202 -21.04 8.55 3.98
C ILE A 202 -20.03 8.05 2.94
N LEU A 203 -19.13 8.91 2.46
CA LEU A 203 -18.12 8.56 1.45
C LEU A 203 -17.16 7.47 1.93
N LEU A 204 -16.84 7.45 3.23
CA LEU A 204 -16.01 6.41 3.84
C LEU A 204 -16.65 5.02 3.73
N ARG A 205 -17.98 4.94 3.91
CA ARG A 205 -18.75 3.68 3.88
C ARG A 205 -19.34 3.33 2.51
N TRP A 206 -19.50 4.30 1.61
CA TRP A 206 -20.14 4.12 0.31
C TRP A 206 -19.20 4.45 -0.88
N PRO A 207 -18.36 3.50 -1.33
CA PRO A 207 -17.34 3.74 -2.35
C PRO A 207 -17.83 4.32 -3.69
N SER A 208 -19.00 3.88 -4.19
CA SER A 208 -19.51 4.35 -5.49
C SER A 208 -19.99 5.81 -5.50
N SER A 209 -20.13 6.44 -4.34
CA SER A 209 -20.49 7.87 -4.24
C SER A 209 -19.28 8.82 -4.38
N ARG A 210 -18.04 8.33 -4.20
CA ARG A 210 -16.83 9.16 -4.18
C ARG A 210 -16.55 9.86 -5.50
N PHE A 211 -16.66 9.14 -6.61
CA PHE A 211 -16.35 9.67 -7.94
C PHE A 211 -17.37 10.74 -8.40
N PRO A 212 -18.70 10.53 -8.27
CA PRO A 212 -19.67 11.59 -8.54
C PRO A 212 -19.44 12.86 -7.71
N VAL A 213 -19.21 12.74 -6.40
CA VAL A 213 -18.99 13.90 -5.52
C VAL A 213 -17.72 14.66 -5.91
N CYS A 214 -16.62 13.97 -6.22
CA CYS A 214 -15.38 14.63 -6.68
C CYS A 214 -15.50 15.26 -8.09
N ASN A 215 -16.50 14.87 -8.88
CA ASN A 215 -16.73 15.42 -10.21
C ASN A 215 -17.67 16.63 -10.22
N ASP A 216 -18.31 16.97 -9.10
CA ASP A 216 -19.05 18.23 -8.98
C ASP A 216 -18.07 19.41 -8.95
N VAL A 217 -17.98 20.12 -10.08
CA VAL A 217 -17.01 21.21 -10.28
C VAL A 217 -17.24 22.37 -9.33
N GLU A 218 -18.50 22.69 -9.03
CA GLU A 218 -18.86 23.81 -8.15
C GLU A 218 -18.46 23.51 -6.70
N LEU A 219 -18.75 22.30 -6.24
CA LEU A 219 -18.33 21.83 -4.92
C LEU A 219 -16.81 21.90 -4.79
N MET A 220 -16.08 21.29 -5.72
CA MET A 220 -14.61 21.24 -5.64
C MET A 220 -13.99 22.64 -5.71
N LYS A 221 -14.54 23.56 -6.50
CA LYS A 221 -14.10 24.95 -6.54
C LYS A 221 -14.38 25.68 -5.22
N GLY A 222 -15.56 25.48 -4.63
CA GLY A 222 -15.90 26.05 -3.32
C GLY A 222 -14.99 25.56 -2.20
N LEU A 223 -14.68 24.26 -2.18
CA LEU A 223 -13.75 23.65 -1.23
C LEU A 223 -12.30 24.16 -1.44
N ALA A 224 -11.88 24.38 -2.69
CA ALA A 224 -10.55 24.90 -2.99
C ALA A 224 -10.33 26.33 -2.45
N ASN A 225 -11.37 27.15 -2.45
CA ASN A 225 -11.32 28.50 -1.86
C ASN A 225 -11.08 28.48 -0.34
N MET A 226 -11.27 27.34 0.33
CA MET A 226 -11.07 27.18 1.76
C MET A 226 -9.66 26.68 2.14
N TYR A 227 -8.78 26.40 1.17
CA TYR A 227 -7.44 25.87 1.45
C TYR A 227 -6.58 26.77 2.34
N THR A 228 -6.80 28.09 2.30
CA THR A 228 -6.05 29.08 3.09
C THR A 228 -6.70 29.42 4.42
N THR A 229 -7.79 28.77 4.80
CA THR A 229 -8.47 29.03 6.07
C THR A 229 -7.55 28.79 7.27
N THR A 230 -7.67 29.60 8.32
CA THR A 230 -6.94 29.39 9.58
C THR A 230 -7.75 28.63 10.62
N ASP A 231 -9.06 28.48 10.42
CA ASP A 231 -9.96 27.79 11.34
C ASP A 231 -9.67 26.29 11.40
N SER A 232 -9.32 25.78 12.58
CA SER A 232 -8.94 24.37 12.75
C SER A 232 -10.08 23.39 12.56
N SER A 233 -11.32 23.79 12.87
CA SER A 233 -12.51 22.94 12.71
C SER A 233 -12.83 22.78 11.23
N ILE A 234 -12.78 23.87 10.46
CA ILE A 234 -12.96 23.83 9.00
C ILE A 234 -11.86 22.98 8.36
N LYS A 235 -10.58 23.20 8.72
CA LYS A 235 -9.46 22.37 8.23
C LYS A 235 -9.68 20.89 8.51
N LEU A 236 -10.04 20.54 9.74
CA LEU A 236 -10.22 19.14 10.13
C LEU A 236 -11.30 18.46 9.28
N VAL A 237 -12.46 19.09 9.14
CA VAL A 237 -13.58 18.53 8.38
C VAL A 237 -13.27 18.46 6.89
N LEU A 238 -12.57 19.47 6.36
CA LEU A 238 -12.09 19.48 4.98
C LEU A 238 -11.12 18.32 4.71
N LEU A 239 -10.13 18.11 5.59
CA LEU A 239 -9.18 17.01 5.47
C LEU A 239 -9.89 15.65 5.53
N LYS A 240 -10.84 15.44 6.46
CA LYS A 240 -11.64 14.19 6.53
C LYS A 240 -12.41 13.91 5.25
N LEU A 241 -13.02 14.94 4.67
CA LEU A 241 -13.72 14.82 3.39
C LEU A 241 -12.76 14.35 2.30
N TYR A 242 -11.60 15.02 2.17
CA TYR A 242 -10.58 14.64 1.19
C TYR A 242 -10.01 13.25 1.45
N THR A 243 -9.79 12.84 2.71
CA THR A 243 -9.35 11.47 3.04
C THR A 243 -10.37 10.46 2.51
N SER A 244 -11.65 10.72 2.75
CA SER A 244 -12.75 9.84 2.33
C SER A 244 -12.89 9.76 0.81
N LEU A 245 -12.62 10.86 0.10
CA LEU A 245 -12.57 10.90 -1.37
C LEU A 245 -11.34 10.16 -1.93
N ALA A 246 -10.16 10.41 -1.37
CA ALA A 246 -8.87 9.84 -1.78
C ALA A 246 -8.77 8.31 -1.54
N LEU A 247 -9.71 7.71 -0.82
CA LEU A 247 -9.86 6.25 -0.77
C LEU A 247 -10.21 5.63 -2.14
N CYS A 248 -10.67 6.43 -3.10
CA CYS A 248 -10.78 6.03 -4.50
C CYS A 248 -9.51 6.44 -5.25
N ASP A 249 -8.75 5.48 -5.80
CA ASP A 249 -7.45 5.77 -6.41
C ASP A 249 -7.55 6.73 -7.61
N SER A 250 -8.61 6.57 -8.43
CA SER A 250 -8.89 7.51 -9.54
C SER A 250 -9.17 8.94 -9.06
N VAL A 251 -9.79 9.10 -7.89
CA VAL A 251 -10.03 10.41 -7.27
C VAL A 251 -8.74 10.97 -6.68
N ALA A 252 -7.93 10.13 -6.02
CA ALA A 252 -6.62 10.52 -5.51
C ALA A 252 -5.71 11.06 -6.62
N GLN A 253 -5.66 10.38 -7.77
CA GLN A 253 -4.94 10.84 -8.97
C GLN A 253 -5.45 12.21 -9.43
N LYS A 254 -6.76 12.38 -9.58
CA LYS A 254 -7.36 13.66 -9.98
C LYS A 254 -7.05 14.80 -9.01
N LEU A 255 -7.03 14.53 -7.71
CA LEU A 255 -6.67 15.52 -6.68
C LEU A 255 -5.19 15.93 -6.77
N ILE A 256 -4.29 14.99 -7.07
CA ILE A 256 -2.87 15.27 -7.29
C ILE A 256 -2.68 16.09 -8.57
N ASP A 257 -3.38 15.75 -9.64
CA ASP A 257 -3.36 16.47 -10.92
C ASP A 257 -3.93 17.89 -10.79
N GLY A 258 -4.75 18.16 -9.76
CA GLY A 258 -5.23 19.49 -9.38
C GLY A 258 -4.12 20.46 -8.94
N GLY A 259 -2.89 19.98 -8.77
CA GLY A 259 -1.69 20.79 -8.66
C GLY A 259 -1.22 21.08 -7.23
N LYS A 260 -0.16 21.91 -7.15
CA LYS A 260 0.65 22.10 -5.94
C LYS A 260 -0.10 22.72 -4.75
N VAL A 261 -1.12 23.55 -5.00
CA VAL A 261 -1.83 24.30 -3.94
C VAL A 261 -2.52 23.35 -2.95
N PHE A 262 -3.20 22.32 -3.46
CA PHE A 262 -3.85 21.30 -2.63
C PHE A 262 -2.84 20.56 -1.76
N LEU A 263 -1.71 20.13 -2.34
CA LEU A 263 -0.65 19.43 -1.62
C LEU A 263 0.02 20.31 -0.56
N GLN A 264 0.20 21.60 -0.84
CA GLN A 264 0.73 22.56 0.13
C GLN A 264 -0.19 22.71 1.35
N MET A 265 -1.51 22.76 1.15
CA MET A 265 -2.47 22.81 2.26
C MET A 265 -2.32 21.59 3.18
N ILE A 266 -2.14 20.40 2.61
CA ILE A 266 -1.94 19.16 3.37
C ILE A 266 -0.65 19.21 4.18
N VAL A 267 0.47 19.56 3.54
CA VAL A 267 1.78 19.64 4.23
C VAL A 267 1.76 20.72 5.32
N GLN A 268 1.12 21.86 5.07
CA GLN A 268 0.94 22.91 6.08
C GLN A 268 0.08 22.42 7.26
N ALA A 269 -0.95 21.62 7.02
CA ALA A 269 -1.80 21.05 8.07
C ALA A 269 -1.05 20.05 8.97
N MET A 270 -0.01 19.37 8.46
CA MET A 270 0.87 18.50 9.27
C MET A 270 1.78 19.29 10.23
N GLY A 271 1.99 20.58 9.96
CA GLY A 271 2.88 21.45 10.72
C GLY A 271 2.49 21.57 12.20
N LYS A 272 3.51 21.72 13.07
CA LYS A 272 3.38 21.79 14.54
C LYS A 272 2.47 22.92 15.04
N SER A 273 2.20 23.92 14.22
CA SER A 273 1.30 25.03 14.55
C SER A 273 -0.17 24.62 14.57
N ASN A 274 -0.56 23.47 14.00
CA ASN A 274 -1.95 23.04 13.95
C ASN A 274 -2.29 22.11 15.15
N PRO A 275 -3.58 22.03 15.53
CA PRO A 275 -4.04 21.08 16.53
C PRO A 275 -3.74 19.63 16.16
N HIS A 276 -3.59 18.78 17.19
CA HIS A 276 -3.20 17.37 17.03
C HIS A 276 -4.11 16.59 16.07
N ASP A 277 -5.43 16.78 16.15
CA ASP A 277 -6.39 16.07 15.29
C ASP A 277 -6.30 16.49 13.81
N VAL A 278 -6.02 17.78 13.55
CA VAL A 278 -5.81 18.29 12.18
C VAL A 278 -4.57 17.64 11.58
N ARG A 279 -3.51 17.53 12.37
CA ARG A 279 -2.24 16.93 11.94
C ARG A 279 -2.43 15.44 11.63
N ILE A 280 -3.07 14.68 12.52
CA ILE A 280 -3.38 13.26 12.30
C ILE A 280 -4.14 13.07 10.98
N GLU A 281 -5.18 13.86 10.75
CA GLU A 281 -5.99 13.71 9.54
C GLU A 281 -5.21 14.09 8.28
N ALA A 282 -4.32 15.09 8.35
CA ALA A 282 -3.43 15.43 7.26
C ALA A 282 -2.46 14.28 6.91
N PHE A 283 -1.93 13.58 7.91
CA PHE A 283 -1.13 12.37 7.69
C PHE A 283 -1.94 11.27 7.01
N ARG A 284 -3.18 11.01 7.46
CA ARG A 284 -4.08 10.00 6.85
C ARG A 284 -4.45 10.31 5.41
N LEU A 285 -4.74 11.58 5.11
CA LEU A 285 -4.99 12.02 3.74
C LEU A 285 -3.77 11.75 2.86
N ALA A 286 -2.57 12.14 3.30
CA ALA A 286 -1.36 11.91 2.55
C ALA A 286 -1.06 10.42 2.34
N GLN A 287 -1.34 9.56 3.33
CA GLN A 287 -1.24 8.10 3.17
C GLN A 287 -2.18 7.59 2.06
N CYS A 288 -3.41 8.13 1.96
CA CYS A 288 -4.35 7.76 0.90
C CYS A 288 -3.87 8.21 -0.49
N LEU A 289 -3.32 9.42 -0.60
CA LEU A 289 -2.81 9.97 -1.86
C LEU A 289 -1.57 9.21 -2.37
N LEU A 290 -0.62 8.95 -1.49
CA LEU A 290 0.70 8.36 -1.82
C LEU A 290 0.69 6.84 -1.84
N ARG A 291 -0.51 6.26 -1.89
CA ARG A 291 -0.68 4.81 -1.80
C ARG A 291 0.00 4.09 -2.95
N SER A 292 0.07 4.65 -4.16
CA SER A 292 0.70 4.06 -5.34
C SER A 292 2.06 4.67 -5.67
N ARG A 293 2.92 3.90 -6.34
CA ARG A 293 4.21 4.38 -6.83
C ARG A 293 4.07 5.62 -7.72
N GLU A 294 3.12 5.60 -8.65
CA GLU A 294 2.89 6.71 -9.59
C GLU A 294 2.50 7.98 -8.84
N ASN A 295 1.52 7.89 -7.94
CA ASN A 295 1.09 9.03 -7.13
C ASN A 295 2.23 9.54 -6.24
N CYS A 296 3.00 8.62 -5.65
CA CYS A 296 4.16 8.97 -4.83
C CYS A 296 5.15 9.80 -5.63
N LEU A 297 5.58 9.33 -6.80
CA LEU A 297 6.53 10.07 -7.66
C LEU A 297 5.99 11.46 -8.04
N LYS A 298 4.74 11.55 -8.50
CA LYS A 298 4.09 12.82 -8.87
C LYS A 298 4.09 13.82 -7.70
N VAL A 299 3.73 13.41 -6.50
CA VAL A 299 3.72 14.29 -5.32
C VAL A 299 5.13 14.66 -4.88
N MET A 300 6.08 13.72 -4.95
CA MET A 300 7.48 14.00 -4.62
C MET A 300 8.10 15.06 -5.54
N ASP A 301 7.68 15.14 -6.79
CA ASP A 301 8.11 16.19 -7.74
C ASP A 301 7.51 17.57 -7.39
N LEU A 302 6.28 17.61 -6.88
CA LEU A 302 5.57 18.86 -6.58
C LEU A 302 5.96 19.47 -5.23
N CYS A 303 6.11 18.65 -4.17
CA CYS A 303 6.33 19.14 -2.81
C CYS A 303 7.19 18.23 -1.92
N GLY A 304 8.06 17.40 -2.50
CA GLY A 304 8.67 16.31 -1.73
C GLY A 304 9.63 16.72 -0.60
N GLU A 305 10.38 17.84 -0.68
CA GLU A 305 11.21 18.29 0.45
C GLU A 305 10.35 18.61 1.69
N ALA A 306 9.33 19.44 1.51
CA ALA A 306 8.43 19.86 2.58
C ALA A 306 7.63 18.68 3.17
N LEU A 307 7.28 17.70 2.34
CA LEU A 307 6.62 16.47 2.79
C LEU A 307 7.54 15.61 3.67
N VAL A 308 8.79 15.39 3.27
CA VAL A 308 9.76 14.63 4.06
C VAL A 308 10.04 15.34 5.38
N ASP A 309 10.19 16.67 5.36
CA ASP A 309 10.37 17.48 6.58
C ASP A 309 9.18 17.31 7.55
N ALA A 310 7.95 17.32 7.02
CA ALA A 310 6.74 17.12 7.82
C ALA A 310 6.68 15.72 8.43
N ILE A 311 7.02 14.67 7.66
CA ILE A 311 7.10 13.28 8.15
C ILE A 311 8.11 13.19 9.29
N LEU A 312 9.34 13.66 9.09
CA LEU A 312 10.38 13.61 10.11
C LEU A 312 10.02 14.44 11.34
N CYS A 313 9.36 15.59 11.17
CA CYS A 313 8.86 16.39 12.27
C CYS A 313 7.79 15.65 13.09
N GLY A 314 6.87 14.92 12.44
CA GLY A 314 5.90 14.07 13.10
C GLY A 314 6.54 12.90 13.86
N MET A 315 7.56 12.28 13.25
CA MET A 315 8.31 11.17 13.87
C MET A 315 9.15 11.60 15.08
N ARG A 316 9.57 12.86 15.15
CA ARG A 316 10.37 13.41 16.28
C ARG A 316 9.53 13.74 17.52
N GLU A 317 8.21 13.61 17.49
CA GLU A 317 7.37 13.94 18.64
C GLU A 317 7.36 12.81 19.68
N THR A 318 8.22 12.95 20.68
CA THR A 318 8.48 11.94 21.72
C THR A 318 7.59 12.04 22.95
N LYS A 319 6.52 12.85 22.94
CA LYS A 319 5.58 12.86 24.08
C LYS A 319 4.52 11.77 23.89
N PRO A 320 4.57 10.64 24.63
CA PRO A 320 3.37 9.86 24.81
C PRO A 320 2.36 10.78 25.49
N CYS A 321 1.22 11.01 24.85
CA CYS A 321 0.11 11.68 25.50
C CYS A 321 -0.29 10.77 26.68
N SER A 322 0.23 11.07 27.87
CA SER A 322 0.05 10.30 29.09
C SER A 322 -1.35 10.53 29.66
N LYS A 323 -2.35 10.10 28.91
CA LYS A 323 -3.69 9.81 29.41
C LYS A 323 -4.12 8.55 28.67
N LYS A 324 -4.59 7.56 29.42
CA LYS A 324 -5.33 6.42 28.85
C LYS A 324 -6.36 7.00 27.87
N VAL A 325 -6.09 6.91 26.57
CA VAL A 325 -7.08 7.18 25.54
C VAL A 325 -7.55 5.82 25.08
N GLU A 326 -8.77 5.51 25.51
CA GLU A 326 -9.58 4.44 24.99
C GLU A 326 -9.62 4.54 23.45
N ASN A 327 -9.41 3.39 22.81
CA ASN A 327 -9.76 3.02 21.44
C ASN A 327 -10.27 4.16 20.50
N ASN A 328 -9.49 4.43 19.46
CA ASN A 328 -9.86 4.95 18.11
C ASN A 328 -9.26 6.30 17.64
N HIS A 329 -8.50 7.02 18.46
CA HIS A 329 -7.74 8.20 18.00
C HIS A 329 -6.25 7.87 17.94
N GLY A 330 -5.72 7.75 16.72
CA GLY A 330 -4.34 7.31 16.45
C GLY A 330 -3.30 8.24 17.06
N SER A 331 -2.16 7.68 17.47
CA SER A 331 -1.00 8.49 17.83
C SER A 331 -0.45 9.18 16.58
N LEU A 332 -0.21 10.49 16.63
CA LEU A 332 0.41 11.22 15.52
C LEU A 332 1.70 10.56 15.02
N LEU A 333 2.50 10.03 15.96
CA LEU A 333 3.73 9.32 15.68
C LEU A 333 3.47 8.05 14.83
N VAL A 334 2.40 7.30 15.10
CA VAL A 334 2.02 6.12 14.30
C VAL A 334 1.66 6.54 12.88
N GLU A 335 0.86 7.59 12.72
CA GLU A 335 0.41 8.09 11.42
C GLU A 335 1.59 8.66 10.59
N ALA A 336 2.57 9.28 11.25
CA ALA A 336 3.81 9.73 10.62
C ALA A 336 4.70 8.55 10.19
N CYS A 337 4.86 7.52 11.03
CA CYS A 337 5.58 6.30 10.66
C CYS A 337 4.89 5.54 9.51
N GLN A 338 3.55 5.48 9.51
CA GLN A 338 2.78 4.91 8.42
C GLN A 338 2.96 5.68 7.11
N LEU A 339 2.98 7.02 7.17
CA LEU A 339 3.27 7.84 6.00
C LEU A 339 4.72 7.66 5.53
N ALA A 340 5.68 7.48 6.43
CA ALA A 340 7.08 7.23 6.09
C ALA A 340 7.30 5.93 5.30
N LEU A 341 6.34 4.99 5.30
CA LEU A 341 6.38 3.78 4.47
C LEU A 341 6.33 4.08 2.96
N ILE A 342 6.12 5.33 2.54
CA ILE A 342 6.32 5.73 1.14
C ILE A 342 7.74 5.41 0.63
N THR A 343 8.71 5.23 1.52
CA THR A 343 10.06 4.72 1.20
C THR A 343 10.04 3.35 0.52
N ARG A 344 8.94 2.59 0.59
CA ARG A 344 8.81 1.36 -0.21
C ARG A 344 8.83 1.61 -1.73
N TRP A 345 8.54 2.84 -2.15
CA TRP A 345 8.47 3.23 -3.55
C TRP A 345 9.81 3.75 -4.05
N ALA A 346 10.43 3.08 -5.03
CA ALA A 346 11.65 3.57 -5.66
C ALA A 346 11.50 5.01 -6.20
N GLY A 347 12.41 5.93 -5.80
CA GLY A 347 12.46 7.33 -6.24
C GLY A 347 13.51 8.15 -5.49
N ASP A 348 13.67 9.44 -5.81
CA ASP A 348 14.74 10.29 -5.24
C ASP A 348 14.49 10.72 -3.79
N HIS A 349 13.30 10.47 -3.26
CA HIS A 349 12.95 10.86 -1.89
C HIS A 349 13.77 10.14 -0.82
N HIS A 350 14.30 8.94 -1.09
CA HIS A 350 15.24 8.27 -0.17
C HIS A 350 16.45 9.16 0.14
N ILE A 351 17.00 9.83 -0.88
CA ILE A 351 18.12 10.76 -0.72
C ILE A 351 17.71 11.93 0.18
N ARG A 352 16.47 12.42 0.05
CA ARG A 352 15.92 13.49 0.90
C ARG A 352 15.77 13.05 2.36
N PHE A 353 15.24 11.84 2.60
CA PHE A 353 15.16 11.25 3.94
C PHE A 353 16.55 11.14 4.60
N TRP A 354 17.55 10.65 3.86
CA TRP A 354 18.93 10.59 4.34
C TRP A 354 19.49 12.00 4.64
N LYS A 355 19.33 12.96 3.73
CA LYS A 355 19.78 14.35 3.90
C LYS A 355 19.18 15.03 5.13
N GLN A 356 17.92 14.73 5.46
CA GLN A 356 17.22 15.34 6.58
C GLN A 356 17.40 14.57 7.92
N GLY A 357 18.28 13.56 7.95
CA GLY A 357 18.71 12.86 9.17
C GLY A 357 17.69 11.85 9.70
N ILE A 358 17.07 11.06 8.83
CA ILE A 358 16.17 9.96 9.21
C ILE A 358 16.86 8.92 10.11
N ASP A 359 18.16 8.68 9.93
CA ASP A 359 18.96 7.77 10.73
C ASP A 359 18.91 8.12 12.23
N ARG A 360 19.10 9.41 12.57
CA ARG A 360 18.99 9.89 13.95
C ARG A 360 17.58 9.73 14.50
N VAL A 361 16.55 9.95 13.67
CA VAL A 361 15.14 9.82 14.08
C VAL A 361 14.81 8.36 14.38
N LEU A 362 15.16 7.44 13.48
CA LEU A 362 14.95 5.99 13.68
C LEU A 362 15.71 5.49 14.91
N LEU A 363 16.95 5.92 15.09
CA LEU A 363 17.76 5.48 16.23
C LEU A 363 17.17 5.94 17.56
N ASN A 364 16.75 7.21 17.65
CA ASN A 364 16.11 7.74 18.86
C ASN A 364 14.79 7.03 19.19
N LEU A 365 14.04 6.60 18.18
CA LEU A 365 12.78 5.85 18.37
C LEU A 365 13.03 4.39 18.79
N LEU A 366 14.19 3.82 18.45
CA LEU A 366 14.58 2.46 18.82
C LEU A 366 15.24 2.38 20.20
N ILE A 367 16.19 3.29 20.46
CA ILE A 367 16.99 3.36 21.67
C ILE A 367 17.12 4.85 22.10
N GLU A 368 16.32 5.26 23.10
CA GLU A 368 16.23 6.66 23.55
C GLU A 368 17.59 7.18 24.07
N ASN A 369 17.94 8.45 23.76
CA ASN A 369 19.08 9.20 24.34
C ASN A 369 20.49 8.56 24.24
N ILE A 370 21.03 8.39 23.02
CA ILE A 370 22.49 8.26 22.82
C ILE A 370 23.20 9.64 22.75
N HIS A 371 22.45 10.74 22.91
CA HIS A 371 22.96 12.11 22.71
C HIS A 371 24.14 12.46 23.63
N ASP A 372 24.26 11.84 24.81
CA ASP A 372 25.32 12.17 25.77
C ASP A 372 26.62 11.35 25.62
N GLN A 373 26.63 10.29 24.80
CA GLN A 373 27.83 9.42 24.64
C GLN A 373 28.39 9.41 23.22
N SER A 374 27.65 9.92 22.22
CA SER A 374 28.10 9.98 20.82
C SER A 374 29.19 11.03 20.54
N SER A 375 29.47 11.92 21.51
CA SER A 375 30.51 12.95 21.43
C SER A 375 31.90 12.46 21.81
N GLU A 376 32.03 11.28 22.44
CA GLU A 376 33.32 10.70 22.83
C GLU A 376 33.69 9.49 21.94
N LEU A 377 34.84 9.61 21.26
CA LEU A 377 35.75 8.55 20.79
C LEU A 377 35.17 7.18 20.39
N VAL A 378 35.47 6.77 19.14
CA VAL A 378 35.36 5.41 18.55
C VAL A 378 35.26 4.28 19.60
N LEU A 379 34.03 3.97 20.02
CA LEU A 379 33.76 2.84 20.91
C LEU A 379 34.09 1.53 20.19
N SER A 380 34.73 0.58 20.87
CA SER A 380 34.93 -0.76 20.32
C SER A 380 33.59 -1.43 20.02
N LEU A 381 33.55 -2.34 19.03
CA LEU A 381 32.33 -3.05 18.64
C LEU A 381 31.65 -3.75 19.82
N GLU A 382 32.42 -4.33 20.73
CA GLU A 382 31.91 -4.97 21.96
C GLU A 382 31.16 -4.00 22.88
N LYS A 383 31.70 -2.78 23.05
CA LYS A 383 31.02 -1.73 23.84
C LYS A 383 29.74 -1.26 23.16
N GLN A 384 29.77 -1.10 21.84
CA GLN A 384 28.57 -0.76 21.05
C GLN A 384 27.50 -1.86 21.18
N ILE A 385 27.88 -3.13 21.11
CA ILE A 385 26.97 -4.28 21.31
C ILE A 385 26.32 -4.23 22.69
N SER A 386 27.10 -3.96 23.75
CA SER A 386 26.56 -3.86 25.11
C SER A 386 25.53 -2.75 25.24
N MET A 387 25.88 -1.55 24.75
CA MET A 387 25.01 -0.36 24.79
C MET A 387 23.70 -0.59 24.02
N VAL A 388 23.79 -1.12 22.79
CA VAL A 388 22.61 -1.41 21.96
C VAL A 388 21.73 -2.48 22.60
N LYS A 389 22.32 -3.54 23.18
CA LYS A 389 21.55 -4.57 23.90
C LYS A 389 20.79 -4.00 25.09
N GLU A 390 21.38 -3.06 25.81
CA GLU A 390 20.70 -2.37 26.92
C GLU A 390 19.56 -1.48 26.41
N GLY A 391 19.82 -0.66 25.39
CA GLY A 391 18.80 0.20 24.78
C GLY A 391 17.60 -0.59 24.23
N LEU A 392 17.85 -1.69 23.51
CA LEU A 392 16.79 -2.51 22.91
C LEU A 392 15.93 -3.26 23.96
N LYS A 393 16.49 -3.54 25.15
CA LYS A 393 15.73 -4.13 26.26
C LYS A 393 14.72 -3.16 26.84
N VAL A 394 14.98 -1.85 26.76
CA VAL A 394 14.02 -0.86 27.16
C VAL A 394 12.92 -0.85 26.11
N ASN A 395 11.70 -1.24 26.50
CA ASN A 395 10.55 -1.44 25.62
C ASN A 395 9.96 -0.10 25.14
N TYR A 396 10.80 0.79 24.64
CA TYR A 396 10.39 2.02 23.99
C TYR A 396 9.62 1.71 22.72
N HIS A 397 8.39 2.23 22.66
CA HIS A 397 7.52 2.19 21.49
C HIS A 397 7.50 0.84 20.74
N VAL A 398 7.37 -0.28 21.46
CA VAL A 398 7.36 -1.63 20.88
C VAL A 398 6.40 -1.75 19.70
N ALA A 399 5.22 -1.12 19.77
CA ALA A 399 4.23 -1.10 18.70
C ALA A 399 4.69 -0.40 17.40
N LEU A 400 5.76 0.41 17.44
CA LEU A 400 6.30 1.10 16.27
C LEU A 400 7.41 0.31 15.55
N ARG A 401 8.05 -0.65 16.23
CA ARG A 401 9.27 -1.31 15.74
C ARG A 401 9.10 -1.89 14.34
N SER A 402 7.95 -2.51 14.04
CA SER A 402 7.66 -3.03 12.71
C SER A 402 7.76 -1.96 11.61
N TYR A 403 7.19 -0.77 11.83
CA TYR A 403 7.30 0.34 10.88
C TYR A 403 8.75 0.83 10.75
N LEU A 404 9.47 0.93 11.86
CA LEU A 404 10.86 1.42 11.86
C LEU A 404 11.78 0.49 11.06
N TRP A 405 11.62 -0.83 11.21
CA TRP A 405 12.37 -1.81 10.44
C TRP A 405 12.03 -1.77 8.96
N ASP A 406 10.75 -1.62 8.61
CA ASP A 406 10.33 -1.50 7.23
C ASP A 406 10.91 -0.25 6.56
N ILE A 407 10.81 0.90 7.24
CA ILE A 407 11.37 2.17 6.75
C ILE A 407 12.89 2.02 6.53
N LEU A 408 13.60 1.45 7.51
CA LEU A 408 15.04 1.25 7.42
C LEU A 408 15.43 0.29 6.28
N GLY A 409 14.73 -0.84 6.17
CA GLY A 409 14.93 -1.81 5.08
C GLY A 409 14.77 -1.16 3.71
N TRP A 410 13.68 -0.41 3.51
CA TRP A 410 13.42 0.28 2.25
C TRP A 410 14.42 1.39 1.93
N LEU A 411 14.81 2.19 2.91
CA LEU A 411 15.84 3.20 2.72
C LEU A 411 17.19 2.59 2.33
N THR A 412 17.54 1.42 2.89
CA THR A 412 18.81 0.75 2.61
C THR A 412 18.84 0.08 1.24
N ILE A 413 17.78 -0.60 0.80
CA ILE A 413 17.76 -1.26 -0.52
C ILE A 413 17.72 -0.24 -1.68
N HIS A 414 17.18 0.95 -1.43
CA HIS A 414 17.16 2.06 -2.39
C HIS A 414 18.37 3.01 -2.28
N CYS A 415 19.32 2.73 -1.39
CA CYS A 415 20.54 3.51 -1.26
C CYS A 415 21.50 3.16 -2.43
N GLY A 416 21.71 4.10 -3.36
CA GLY A 416 22.56 3.89 -4.53
C GLY A 416 24.05 3.69 -4.20
N GLU A 417 24.79 3.10 -5.14
CA GLU A 417 26.21 2.70 -4.98
C GLU A 417 27.15 3.84 -4.55
N ASN A 418 26.91 5.06 -5.04
CA ASN A 418 27.71 6.26 -4.72
C ASN A 418 27.10 7.12 -3.60
N SER A 419 25.97 6.69 -3.04
CA SER A 419 25.30 7.43 -1.97
C SER A 419 26.07 7.16 -0.68
N ASN A 420 26.72 8.19 -0.15
CA ASN A 420 27.31 8.10 1.15
C ASN A 420 26.32 8.66 2.18
N PRO A 421 25.62 7.82 2.98
CA PRO A 421 24.75 8.34 4.05
C PRO A 421 25.51 9.21 5.06
N HIS A 422 26.86 9.17 5.05
CA HIS A 422 27.72 9.99 5.90
C HIS A 422 27.98 11.41 5.40
N THR A 423 27.58 11.80 4.18
CA THR A 423 27.82 13.17 3.70
C THR A 423 26.98 14.22 4.44
N HIS A 424 25.97 13.79 5.21
CA HIS A 424 24.98 14.69 5.83
C HIS A 424 24.76 14.42 7.34
N GLY A 425 25.54 13.56 7.99
CA GLY A 425 25.44 13.23 9.42
C GLY A 425 26.64 12.43 9.96
N SER A 426 26.67 12.12 11.28
CA SER A 426 27.72 11.26 11.83
C SER A 426 27.45 9.81 11.44
N GLY A 427 28.36 9.19 10.70
CA GLY A 427 28.23 7.80 10.23
C GLY A 427 28.03 6.75 11.33
N LEU A 428 28.22 7.16 12.58
CA LEU A 428 27.91 6.39 13.77
C LEU A 428 26.43 5.96 13.84
N HIS A 429 25.46 6.82 13.48
CA HIS A 429 24.04 6.52 13.66
C HIS A 429 23.56 5.35 12.78
N ILE A 430 23.92 5.35 11.49
CA ILE A 430 23.58 4.26 10.59
C ILE A 430 24.26 2.94 11.00
N ASN A 431 25.51 3.00 11.49
CA ASN A 431 26.21 1.82 11.98
C ASN A 431 25.53 1.23 13.22
N LEU A 432 25.09 2.09 14.15
CA LEU A 432 24.31 1.66 15.31
C LEU A 432 22.94 1.10 14.91
N LEU A 433 22.27 1.66 13.90
CA LEU A 433 21.02 1.10 13.36
C LEU A 433 21.22 -0.30 12.76
N ILE A 434 22.27 -0.48 11.95
CA ILE A 434 22.64 -1.79 11.39
C ILE A 434 22.92 -2.77 12.53
N LEU A 435 23.66 -2.35 13.56
CA LEU A 435 23.94 -3.16 14.74
C LEU A 435 22.66 -3.56 15.50
N CYS A 436 21.72 -2.62 15.68
CA CYS A 436 20.42 -2.90 16.29
C CYS A 436 19.67 -3.97 15.49
N ALA A 437 19.56 -3.79 14.16
CA ALA A 437 18.87 -4.71 13.28
C ALA A 437 19.50 -6.12 13.30
N CYS A 438 20.83 -6.21 13.19
CA CYS A 438 21.54 -7.50 13.23
C CYS A 438 21.39 -8.22 14.58
N LEU A 439 21.46 -7.49 15.71
CA LEU A 439 21.27 -8.09 17.04
C LEU A 439 19.85 -8.62 17.22
N THR A 440 18.83 -7.83 16.87
CA THR A 440 17.42 -8.23 16.95
C THR A 440 17.11 -9.39 16.00
N PHE A 441 17.69 -9.39 14.80
CA PHE A 441 17.57 -10.49 13.84
C PHE A 441 18.18 -11.80 14.35
N VAL A 442 19.38 -11.75 14.92
CA VAL A 442 20.02 -12.96 15.46
C VAL A 442 19.25 -13.51 16.67
N ASP A 443 18.72 -12.64 17.54
CA ASP A 443 17.83 -13.04 18.62
C ASP A 443 16.55 -13.70 18.09
N THR A 444 15.96 -13.12 17.04
CA THR A 444 14.80 -13.65 16.33
C THR A 444 15.06 -15.07 15.83
N ILE A 445 16.08 -15.27 14.99
CA ILE A 445 16.41 -16.60 14.45
C ILE A 445 16.69 -17.61 15.58
N GLN A 446 17.36 -17.20 16.66
CA GLN A 446 17.63 -18.08 17.80
C GLN A 446 16.36 -18.49 18.54
N LYS A 447 15.40 -17.58 18.74
CA LYS A 447 14.10 -17.88 19.36
C LYS A 447 13.30 -18.87 18.52
N TRP A 448 13.21 -18.63 17.21
CA TRP A 448 12.51 -19.51 16.27
C TRP A 448 13.20 -20.87 16.07
N CYS A 449 14.52 -20.97 16.32
CA CYS A 449 15.24 -22.23 16.38
C CYS A 449 15.00 -23.04 17.67
N ARG A 450 14.53 -22.40 18.75
CA ARG A 450 14.41 -23.03 20.09
C ARG A 450 12.97 -23.35 20.49
N ILE A 451 11.96 -22.68 19.94
CA ILE A 451 10.60 -22.70 20.51
C ILE A 451 9.52 -22.78 19.42
N CYS A 452 8.74 -23.87 19.40
CA CYS A 452 7.41 -23.96 18.76
C CYS A 452 6.31 -23.39 19.68
N ARG A 453 6.42 -22.14 20.17
CA ARG A 453 5.39 -21.54 21.03
C ARG A 453 4.86 -20.24 20.45
N LYS A 454 3.55 -20.15 20.49
CA LYS A 454 2.68 -19.10 19.99
C LYS A 454 2.59 -17.94 21.00
N ASP A 455 3.64 -17.15 21.19
CA ASP A 455 3.45 -15.80 21.75
C ASP A 455 3.14 -14.85 20.59
N VAL A 456 1.84 -14.67 20.34
CA VAL A 456 1.30 -14.07 19.10
C VAL A 456 1.71 -12.61 18.91
N ASP A 457 1.94 -11.86 19.99
CA ASP A 457 2.18 -10.41 19.92
C ASP A 457 3.66 -10.02 19.67
N ASP A 458 4.63 -10.86 20.04
CA ASP A 458 6.08 -10.61 19.80
C ASP A 458 6.52 -11.15 18.42
N ASN A 459 5.71 -12.04 17.83
CA ASN A 459 6.05 -12.76 16.60
C ASN A 459 6.04 -11.86 15.35
N PHE A 460 5.09 -10.94 15.20
CA PHE A 460 4.97 -10.11 13.98
C PHE A 460 6.05 -9.03 13.82
N GLN A 461 6.87 -8.78 14.84
CA GLN A 461 8.05 -7.90 14.72
C GLN A 461 9.24 -8.61 14.06
N SER A 462 9.21 -9.96 14.06
CA SER A 462 10.30 -10.80 13.59
C SER A 462 10.50 -10.71 12.08
N GLU A 463 9.41 -10.59 11.29
CA GLU A 463 9.50 -10.50 9.83
C GLU A 463 10.09 -9.15 9.38
N PRO A 464 9.60 -7.98 9.84
CA PRO A 464 10.14 -6.68 9.45
C PRO A 464 11.65 -6.55 9.67
N VAL A 465 12.15 -6.96 10.84
CA VAL A 465 13.58 -6.87 11.15
C VAL A 465 14.41 -7.84 10.30
N SER A 466 13.92 -9.06 10.09
CA SER A 466 14.61 -10.06 9.29
C SER A 466 14.70 -9.64 7.82
N ARG A 467 13.63 -9.04 7.31
CA ARG A 467 13.57 -8.45 5.97
C ARG A 467 14.49 -7.23 5.84
N ALA A 468 14.52 -6.36 6.85
CA ALA A 468 15.40 -5.20 6.87
C ALA A 468 16.88 -5.61 6.82
N VAL A 469 17.30 -6.62 7.59
CA VAL A 469 18.68 -7.14 7.54
C VAL A 469 19.00 -7.74 6.18
N LEU A 470 18.07 -8.50 5.58
CA LEU A 470 18.24 -9.02 4.22
C LEU A 470 18.48 -7.88 3.21
N MET A 471 17.67 -6.82 3.29
CA MET A 471 17.78 -5.64 2.44
C MET A 471 19.08 -4.84 2.65
N MET A 472 19.58 -4.78 3.88
CA MET A 472 20.88 -4.16 4.18
C MET A 472 22.03 -4.94 3.56
N ILE A 473 22.02 -6.28 3.72
CA ILE A 473 23.06 -7.17 3.18
C ILE A 473 23.16 -7.01 1.66
N TYR A 474 22.02 -6.95 0.97
CA TYR A 474 21.95 -6.80 -0.49
C TYR A 474 21.72 -5.35 -0.94
N SER A 475 22.02 -4.37 -0.06
CA SER A 475 21.96 -2.95 -0.41
C SER A 475 22.96 -2.64 -1.53
N PRO A 476 22.59 -1.81 -2.53
CA PRO A 476 23.55 -1.31 -3.53
C PRO A 476 24.65 -0.44 -2.91
N CYS A 477 24.43 0.14 -1.72
CA CYS A 477 25.44 0.91 -1.01
C CYS A 477 26.47 -0.05 -0.39
N ASN A 478 27.68 -0.06 -0.96
CA ASN A 478 28.78 -0.92 -0.51
C ASN A 478 29.09 -0.77 0.99
N HIS A 479 28.98 0.45 1.55
CA HIS A 479 29.21 0.67 2.97
C HIS A 479 28.16 -0.04 3.84
N ILE A 480 26.87 0.15 3.58
CA ILE A 480 25.78 -0.50 4.33
C ILE A 480 25.91 -2.02 4.20
N SER A 481 26.08 -2.52 2.97
CA SER A 481 26.17 -3.93 2.66
C SER A 481 27.37 -4.62 3.32
N SER A 482 28.57 -4.02 3.25
CA SER A 482 29.77 -4.56 3.88
C SER A 482 29.70 -4.50 5.41
N HIS A 483 29.22 -3.39 5.98
CA HIS A 483 29.10 -3.24 7.43
C HIS A 483 28.06 -4.21 8.02
N ALA A 484 26.91 -4.40 7.34
CA ALA A 484 25.90 -5.37 7.75
C ALA A 484 26.45 -6.80 7.77
N ARG A 485 27.19 -7.21 6.73
CA ARG A 485 27.85 -8.54 6.70
C ARG A 485 28.91 -8.68 7.80
N PHE A 486 29.73 -7.65 8.01
CA PHE A 486 30.76 -7.65 9.05
C PHE A 486 30.16 -7.82 10.45
N VAL A 487 29.17 -7.00 10.80
CA VAL A 487 28.48 -7.06 12.09
C VAL A 487 27.77 -8.40 12.28
N LEU A 488 27.08 -8.88 11.24
CA LEU A 488 26.37 -10.14 11.31
C LEU A 488 27.32 -11.34 11.48
N SER A 489 28.45 -11.38 10.77
CA SER A 489 29.49 -12.40 10.95
C SER A 489 30.02 -12.39 12.38
N ASP A 490 30.35 -11.20 12.92
CA ASP A 490 30.87 -11.06 14.29
C ASP A 490 29.90 -11.59 15.36
N ILE A 491 28.61 -11.25 15.26
CA ILE A 491 27.57 -11.71 16.19
C ILE A 491 27.37 -13.24 16.09
N LEU A 492 27.52 -13.82 14.89
CA LEU A 492 27.25 -15.22 14.63
C LEU A 492 28.44 -16.17 14.86
N LYS A 493 29.67 -15.67 15.05
CA LYS A 493 30.90 -16.47 15.23
C LYS A 493 30.74 -17.75 16.05
N VAL A 494 30.04 -17.69 17.18
CA VAL A 494 29.89 -18.84 18.11
C VAL A 494 28.66 -19.70 17.80
N LYS A 495 27.59 -19.14 17.23
CA LYS A 495 26.26 -19.78 17.16
C LYS A 495 25.72 -19.99 15.75
N GLY A 496 26.34 -19.44 14.72
CA GLY A 496 25.78 -19.43 13.37
C GLY A 496 25.66 -20.81 12.75
N ALA A 497 26.63 -21.71 12.99
CA ALA A 497 26.59 -23.07 12.45
C ALA A 497 25.38 -23.89 12.96
N SER A 498 25.05 -23.79 14.24
CA SER A 498 23.88 -24.47 14.81
C SER A 498 22.57 -23.85 14.33
N CYS A 499 22.52 -22.52 14.19
CA CYS A 499 21.36 -21.83 13.60
C CYS A 499 21.14 -22.27 12.15
N LEU A 500 22.19 -22.30 11.33
CA LEU A 500 22.12 -22.71 9.94
C LEU A 500 21.59 -24.14 9.78
N LYS A 501 22.10 -25.08 10.58
CA LYS A 501 21.65 -26.48 10.54
C LYS A 501 20.16 -26.60 10.85
N ASN A 502 19.68 -25.85 11.85
CA ASN A 502 18.26 -25.85 12.22
C ASN A 502 17.38 -25.23 11.13
N LEU A 503 17.82 -24.11 10.52
CA LEU A 503 17.12 -23.46 9.42
C LEU A 503 16.95 -24.41 8.23
N ILE A 504 18.04 -25.05 7.79
CA ILE A 504 18.00 -26.02 6.68
C ILE A 504 17.09 -27.19 7.05
N HIS A 505 17.21 -27.76 8.25
CA HIS A 505 16.38 -28.89 8.69
C HIS A 505 14.89 -28.55 8.68
N THR A 506 14.50 -27.39 9.21
CA THR A 506 13.09 -26.97 9.26
C THR A 506 12.54 -26.72 7.85
N LEU A 507 13.31 -26.06 6.98
CA LEU A 507 12.88 -25.81 5.61
C LEU A 507 12.82 -27.12 4.79
N ASP A 508 13.75 -28.05 4.98
CA ASP A 508 13.78 -29.38 4.33
C ASP A 508 12.54 -30.21 4.71
N TYR A 509 12.23 -30.25 6.01
CA TYR A 509 11.04 -30.90 6.52
C TYR A 509 9.75 -30.34 5.92
N ILE A 510 9.60 -29.01 5.86
CA ILE A 510 8.40 -28.38 5.29
C ILE A 510 8.32 -28.62 3.78
N SER A 511 9.45 -28.48 3.07
CA SER A 511 9.48 -28.65 1.62
C SER A 511 9.10 -30.08 1.19
N SER A 512 9.37 -31.09 2.02
CA SER A 512 9.10 -32.50 1.76
C SER A 512 7.70 -32.99 2.19
N LEU A 513 6.89 -32.16 2.86
CA LEU A 513 5.58 -32.56 3.36
C LEU A 513 4.49 -32.59 2.27
N GLU A 514 3.67 -33.64 2.24
CA GLU A 514 2.58 -33.80 1.27
C GLU A 514 1.49 -32.72 1.39
N SER A 515 1.25 -32.18 2.59
CA SER A 515 0.26 -31.11 2.82
C SER A 515 0.79 -29.98 3.69
N TYR A 516 0.43 -28.74 3.36
CA TYR A 516 0.94 -27.52 4.00
C TYR A 516 0.11 -27.04 5.21
N GLY A 517 -1.07 -27.62 5.43
CA GLY A 517 -2.17 -27.03 6.21
C GLY A 517 -1.94 -26.75 7.70
N SER A 518 -0.78 -27.09 8.28
CA SER A 518 -0.51 -26.98 9.72
C SER A 518 0.70 -26.12 10.12
N PHE A 519 1.46 -25.55 9.17
CA PHE A 519 2.70 -24.81 9.48
C PHE A 519 2.50 -23.31 9.65
N ASP A 520 3.34 -22.72 10.49
CA ASP A 520 3.40 -21.28 10.68
C ASP A 520 4.04 -20.62 9.45
N LYS A 521 3.21 -19.97 8.63
CA LYS A 521 3.62 -19.23 7.43
C LYS A 521 4.69 -18.17 7.73
N LEU A 522 4.59 -17.52 8.90
CA LEU A 522 5.53 -16.49 9.33
C LEU A 522 6.92 -17.10 9.60
N GLN A 523 6.96 -18.25 10.28
CA GLN A 523 8.21 -18.97 10.55
C GLN A 523 8.91 -19.38 9.25
N LEU A 524 8.16 -19.82 8.24
CA LEU A 524 8.71 -20.20 6.94
C LEU A 524 9.42 -19.03 6.25
N VAL A 525 8.79 -17.85 6.24
CA VAL A 525 9.36 -16.63 5.66
C VAL A 525 10.61 -16.18 6.42
N ILE A 526 10.55 -16.17 7.77
CA ILE A 526 11.70 -15.80 8.61
C ILE A 526 12.88 -16.77 8.39
N ASN A 527 12.62 -18.07 8.31
CA ASN A 527 13.66 -19.07 8.08
C ASN A 527 14.33 -18.90 6.70
N LEU A 528 13.53 -18.55 5.68
CA LEU A 528 14.03 -18.27 4.35
C LEU A 528 14.91 -17.00 4.32
N PHE A 529 14.51 -15.94 5.02
CA PHE A 529 15.35 -14.75 5.20
C PHE A 529 16.65 -15.12 5.92
N GLY A 530 16.55 -15.89 7.00
CA GLY A 530 17.71 -16.38 7.75
C GLY A 530 18.71 -17.13 6.89
N LEU A 531 18.23 -18.11 6.11
CA LEU A 531 19.07 -18.89 5.21
C LEU A 531 19.74 -18.01 4.15
N THR A 532 18.99 -17.08 3.55
CA THR A 532 19.50 -16.17 2.51
C THR A 532 20.52 -15.18 3.07
N CYS A 533 20.29 -14.62 4.26
CA CYS A 533 21.25 -13.75 4.94
C CYS A 533 22.55 -14.50 5.28
N LEU A 534 22.45 -15.72 5.84
CA LEU A 534 23.62 -16.53 6.19
C LEU A 534 24.45 -16.93 4.96
N SER A 535 23.81 -17.15 3.81
CA SER A 535 24.55 -17.44 2.56
C SER A 535 25.44 -16.30 2.07
N SER A 536 25.12 -15.06 2.46
CA SER A 536 25.95 -13.92 2.09
C SER A 536 27.30 -13.87 2.82
N LEU A 537 27.46 -14.70 3.85
CA LEU A 537 28.66 -14.77 4.68
C LEU A 537 29.57 -15.92 4.21
N PRO A 538 30.84 -15.65 3.85
CA PRO A 538 31.75 -16.65 3.32
C PRO A 538 31.91 -17.89 4.22
N GLU A 539 31.82 -17.71 5.55
CA GLU A 539 32.00 -18.77 6.54
C GLU A 539 30.91 -19.85 6.45
N TYR A 540 29.72 -19.52 5.94
CA TYR A 540 28.57 -20.42 5.86
C TYR A 540 28.27 -20.93 4.44
N GLN A 541 28.86 -20.31 3.41
CA GLN A 541 28.63 -20.68 2.00
C GLN A 541 28.91 -22.16 1.74
N ARG A 542 30.06 -22.66 2.21
CA ARG A 542 30.44 -24.07 2.05
C ARG A 542 29.44 -25.02 2.69
N CYS A 543 28.93 -24.68 3.88
CA CYS A 543 27.92 -25.50 4.57
C CYS A 543 26.56 -25.49 3.85
N ILE A 544 26.24 -24.45 3.09
CA ILE A 544 24.99 -24.35 2.33
C ILE A 544 25.09 -25.07 0.99
N THR A 545 26.25 -25.03 0.33
CA THR A 545 26.49 -25.73 -0.94
C THR A 545 26.68 -27.24 -0.73
N GLU A 546 27.38 -27.65 0.33
CA GLU A 546 27.51 -29.05 0.73
C GLU A 546 26.25 -29.56 1.47
N GLY A 547 25.54 -28.67 2.16
CA GLY A 547 24.25 -28.95 2.79
C GLY A 547 23.12 -28.96 1.76
N ARG A 548 21.97 -29.55 2.09
CA ARG A 548 20.81 -29.58 1.18
C ARG A 548 20.16 -28.20 0.94
N GLY A 549 20.82 -27.09 1.26
CA GLY A 549 20.26 -25.73 1.25
C GLY A 549 19.71 -25.30 -0.11
N ILE A 550 20.47 -25.51 -1.20
CA ILE A 550 20.01 -25.20 -2.56
C ILE A 550 18.77 -26.04 -2.93
N LYS A 551 18.82 -27.35 -2.65
CA LYS A 551 17.70 -28.27 -2.92
C LYS A 551 16.42 -27.82 -2.22
N VAL A 552 16.53 -27.44 -0.95
CA VAL A 552 15.41 -27.00 -0.12
C VAL A 552 14.75 -25.74 -0.68
N VAL A 553 15.53 -24.73 -1.08
CA VAL A 553 14.98 -23.50 -1.67
C VAL A 553 14.36 -23.78 -3.04
N VAL A 554 14.99 -24.62 -3.87
CA VAL A 554 14.40 -25.01 -5.17
C VAL A 554 13.05 -25.70 -4.98
N LEU A 555 12.93 -26.66 -4.06
CA LEU A 555 11.66 -27.35 -3.77
C LEU A 555 10.60 -26.36 -3.26
N LEU A 556 10.99 -25.43 -2.40
CA LEU A 556 10.09 -24.40 -1.88
C LEU A 556 9.56 -23.49 -3.00
N VAL A 557 10.45 -23.03 -3.90
CA VAL A 557 10.07 -22.25 -5.07
C VAL A 557 9.12 -23.05 -5.96
N GLN A 558 9.44 -24.31 -6.27
CA GLN A 558 8.58 -25.16 -7.10
C GLN A 558 7.16 -25.32 -6.54
N ARG A 559 7.02 -25.48 -5.22
CA ARG A 559 5.70 -25.55 -4.56
C ARG A 559 4.95 -24.22 -4.64
N CYS A 560 5.64 -23.10 -4.51
CA CYS A 560 5.04 -21.78 -4.73
C CYS A 560 4.59 -21.59 -6.18
N LEU A 561 5.39 -22.05 -7.15
CA LEU A 561 5.06 -22.01 -8.58
C LEU A 561 3.85 -22.90 -8.93
N SER A 562 3.69 -24.03 -8.23
CA SER A 562 2.50 -24.90 -8.36
C SER A 562 1.23 -24.36 -7.69
N ASN A 563 1.31 -23.23 -6.97
CA ASN A 563 0.28 -22.75 -6.05
C ASN A 563 -0.04 -23.68 -4.86
N ASP A 564 0.87 -24.60 -4.51
CA ASP A 564 0.73 -25.46 -3.32
C ASP A 564 0.89 -24.65 -2.03
N ILE A 565 1.71 -23.59 -2.09
CA ILE A 565 1.99 -22.69 -0.97
C ILE A 565 1.84 -21.24 -1.43
N TYR A 566 1.00 -20.49 -0.71
CA TYR A 566 0.73 -19.10 -0.98
C TYR A 566 0.68 -18.33 0.33
N VAL A 567 1.52 -17.29 0.44
CA VAL A 567 1.64 -16.45 1.63
C VAL A 567 1.50 -14.99 1.23
N GLU A 568 0.42 -14.35 1.69
CA GLU A 568 0.19 -12.92 1.44
C GLU A 568 0.97 -12.04 2.40
N ARG A 569 1.29 -10.83 1.96
CA ARG A 569 1.92 -9.81 2.81
C ARG A 569 1.09 -9.51 4.07
N SER A 570 -0.24 -9.50 3.93
CA SER A 570 -1.22 -9.29 5.01
C SER A 570 -1.10 -10.31 6.15
N GLU A 571 -0.69 -11.53 5.84
CA GLU A 571 -0.59 -12.64 6.81
C GLU A 571 0.67 -12.54 7.68
N VAL A 572 1.75 -11.94 7.16
CA VAL A 572 3.06 -11.89 7.83
C VAL A 572 3.45 -10.48 8.31
N ALA A 573 2.86 -9.43 7.74
CA ALA A 573 3.08 -8.04 8.08
C ALA A 573 1.76 -7.25 8.16
N PRO A 574 0.85 -7.62 9.11
CA PRO A 574 -0.49 -7.03 9.20
C PRO A 574 -0.49 -5.53 9.52
N HIS A 575 0.60 -4.98 10.05
CA HIS A 575 0.75 -3.54 10.31
C HIS A 575 0.82 -2.69 9.03
N LEU A 576 1.10 -3.30 7.87
CA LEU A 576 1.03 -2.63 6.57
C LEU A 576 -0.42 -2.51 6.06
N ASP A 577 -1.34 -3.33 6.55
CA ASP A 577 -2.75 -3.31 6.18
C ASP A 577 -3.57 -2.42 7.12
N THR A 578 -3.75 -1.15 6.76
CA THR A 578 -4.59 -0.25 7.55
C THR A 578 -6.09 -0.42 7.26
N VAL A 579 -6.94 -0.04 8.22
CA VAL A 579 -8.41 -0.07 8.06
C VAL A 579 -8.87 0.76 6.85
N LEU A 580 -8.16 1.85 6.55
CA LEU A 580 -8.41 2.70 5.38
C LEU A 580 -8.19 1.92 4.07
N HIS A 581 -7.15 1.10 3.98
CA HIS A 581 -6.88 0.28 2.78
C HIS A 581 -8.05 -0.65 2.46
N LYS A 582 -8.67 -1.26 3.48
CA LYS A 582 -9.85 -2.14 3.32
C LYS A 582 -11.10 -1.42 2.80
N ARG A 583 -11.17 -0.09 2.95
CA ARG A 583 -12.31 0.74 2.48
C ARG A 583 -12.10 1.34 1.11
N SER A 584 -10.94 1.10 0.49
CA SER A 584 -10.57 1.70 -0.78
C SER A 584 -11.25 1.06 -1.99
N CYS A 585 -11.29 1.78 -3.12
CA CYS A 585 -11.83 1.29 -4.39
C CYS A 585 -11.00 1.78 -5.58
N CYS A 586 -11.27 1.19 -6.75
CA CYS A 586 -10.56 1.49 -8.01
C CYS A 586 -9.05 1.26 -7.96
N TRP A 587 -8.57 0.54 -6.95
CA TRP A 587 -7.18 0.15 -6.82
C TRP A 587 -6.91 -1.06 -7.72
N VAL A 588 -6.20 -0.82 -8.81
CA VAL A 588 -5.65 -1.91 -9.62
C VAL A 588 -4.32 -2.28 -8.97
N GLY A 589 -4.22 -3.48 -8.38
CA GLY A 589 -3.06 -3.98 -7.61
C GLY A 589 -1.75 -4.13 -8.39
N LYS A 590 -1.40 -3.19 -9.27
CA LYS A 590 -0.19 -3.15 -10.09
C LYS A 590 1.04 -2.60 -9.33
N GLY A 591 0.92 -2.38 -8.02
CA GLY A 591 1.83 -1.51 -7.26
C GLY A 591 3.06 -2.18 -6.67
N ASP A 592 2.95 -3.38 -6.10
CA ASP A 592 4.04 -3.93 -5.30
C ASP A 592 5.03 -4.75 -6.14
N TRP A 593 6.30 -4.38 -6.01
CA TRP A 593 7.42 -5.03 -6.69
C TRP A 593 7.48 -6.53 -6.43
N GLU A 594 7.21 -6.92 -5.19
CA GLU A 594 7.25 -8.30 -4.71
C GLU A 594 6.10 -9.15 -5.27
N GLY A 595 4.95 -8.53 -5.54
CA GLY A 595 3.70 -9.23 -5.85
C GLY A 595 2.98 -9.76 -4.61
N SER A 596 1.91 -10.53 -4.85
CA SER A 596 1.03 -10.99 -3.76
C SER A 596 1.58 -12.18 -2.97
N ASN A 597 2.36 -13.07 -3.61
CA ASN A 597 3.02 -14.20 -2.95
C ASN A 597 4.44 -13.81 -2.48
N VAL A 598 4.54 -13.41 -1.22
CA VAL A 598 5.81 -12.98 -0.60
C VAL A 598 6.83 -14.12 -0.60
N LEU A 599 6.39 -15.34 -0.28
CA LEU A 599 7.28 -16.49 -0.18
C LEU A 599 7.93 -16.84 -1.53
N LEU A 600 7.17 -16.76 -2.63
CA LEU A 600 7.70 -16.96 -3.97
C LEU A 600 8.79 -15.94 -4.28
N PHE A 601 8.53 -14.66 -4.04
CA PHE A 601 9.46 -13.58 -4.33
C PHE A 601 10.80 -13.77 -3.60
N TYR A 602 10.77 -13.98 -2.29
CA TYR A 602 12.00 -14.17 -1.51
C TYR A 602 12.65 -15.54 -1.75
N GLY A 603 11.88 -16.55 -2.17
CA GLY A 603 12.44 -17.85 -2.58
C GLY A 603 13.25 -17.72 -3.86
N LEU A 604 12.73 -16.96 -4.84
CA LEU A 604 13.45 -16.63 -6.07
C LEU A 604 14.67 -15.76 -5.79
N TRP A 605 14.58 -14.80 -4.87
CA TRP A 605 15.74 -14.01 -4.45
C TRP A 605 16.82 -14.89 -3.82
N GLY A 606 16.47 -15.73 -2.84
CA GLY A 606 17.42 -16.65 -2.22
C GLY A 606 18.09 -17.59 -3.23
N LEU A 607 17.30 -18.16 -4.16
CA LEU A 607 17.81 -19.01 -5.23
C LEU A 607 18.77 -18.28 -6.16
N ALA A 608 18.42 -17.05 -6.56
CA ALA A 608 19.25 -16.20 -7.41
C ALA A 608 20.63 -15.95 -6.79
N GLU A 609 20.68 -15.65 -5.49
CA GLU A 609 21.94 -15.41 -4.79
C GLU A 609 22.78 -16.68 -4.64
N PHE A 610 22.15 -17.84 -4.40
CA PHE A 610 22.87 -19.11 -4.36
C PHE A 610 23.49 -19.47 -5.72
N LEU A 611 22.75 -19.27 -6.81
CA LEU A 611 23.25 -19.50 -8.17
C LEU A 611 24.43 -18.58 -8.49
N HIS A 612 24.34 -17.31 -8.09
CA HIS A 612 25.41 -16.34 -8.25
C HIS A 612 26.69 -16.79 -7.56
N GLN A 613 26.58 -17.24 -6.31
CA GLN A 613 27.73 -17.72 -5.53
C GLN A 613 28.33 -19.02 -6.09
N CYS A 614 27.50 -19.95 -6.58
CA CYS A 614 28.00 -21.15 -7.27
C CYS A 614 28.74 -20.82 -8.58
N GLY A 615 28.31 -19.77 -9.30
CA GLY A 615 28.95 -19.34 -10.53
C GLY A 615 30.38 -18.79 -10.35
N PHE A 616 30.71 -18.24 -9.18
CA PHE A 616 32.07 -17.77 -8.86
C PHE A 616 33.05 -18.88 -8.46
N LEU A 617 32.56 -20.07 -8.12
CA LEU A 617 33.40 -21.23 -7.83
C LEU A 617 33.83 -21.86 -9.17
N GLU A 618 34.67 -21.15 -9.92
CA GLU A 618 35.09 -21.44 -11.30
C GLU A 618 35.79 -22.80 -11.52
N ASP A 619 36.00 -23.63 -10.49
CA ASP A 619 36.72 -24.89 -10.64
C ASP A 619 35.87 -26.16 -10.79
N LYS A 620 34.53 -26.13 -10.59
CA LYS A 620 33.68 -27.33 -10.80
C LYS A 620 32.24 -27.00 -11.21
N PRO A 621 31.90 -26.94 -12.51
CA PRO A 621 30.50 -26.86 -12.99
C PRO A 621 29.64 -28.09 -12.62
N GLN A 622 30.19 -29.08 -11.91
CA GLN A 622 29.53 -30.31 -11.47
C GLN A 622 29.02 -30.26 -10.02
N GLN A 623 29.11 -29.12 -9.31
CA GLN A 623 28.62 -29.01 -7.93
C GLN A 623 27.11 -28.76 -7.79
N PHE A 624 26.35 -28.77 -8.88
CA PHE A 624 24.93 -29.13 -8.79
C PHE A 624 24.86 -30.63 -8.50
N THR A 625 24.52 -31.00 -7.27
CA THR A 625 24.33 -32.41 -6.90
C THR A 625 23.40 -33.09 -7.91
N ARG A 626 23.68 -34.35 -8.24
CA ARG A 626 22.95 -35.17 -9.23
C ARG A 626 21.41 -35.14 -9.03
N GLU A 627 20.95 -34.88 -7.81
CA GLU A 627 19.54 -34.69 -7.45
C GLU A 627 18.90 -33.39 -7.98
N VAL A 628 19.65 -32.29 -8.08
CA VAL A 628 19.13 -30.99 -8.56
C VAL A 628 19.08 -30.93 -10.09
N VAL A 629 19.89 -31.75 -10.78
CA VAL A 629 19.88 -31.86 -12.25
C VAL A 629 18.54 -32.37 -12.79
N ASN A 630 17.88 -33.30 -12.10
CA ASN A 630 16.54 -33.77 -12.48
C ASN A 630 15.44 -32.72 -12.24
N ILE A 631 15.66 -31.83 -11.27
CA ILE A 631 14.73 -30.76 -10.89
C ILE A 631 14.86 -29.55 -11.85
N LYS A 632 16.00 -29.44 -12.55
CA LYS A 632 16.35 -28.32 -13.43
C LYS A 632 15.36 -28.11 -14.57
N THR A 633 14.98 -29.14 -15.31
CA THR A 633 14.09 -29.01 -16.48
C THR A 633 12.69 -28.55 -16.07
N GLN A 634 12.09 -29.23 -15.08
CA GLN A 634 10.78 -28.86 -14.54
C GLN A 634 10.75 -27.45 -13.94
N LEU A 635 11.84 -27.03 -13.29
CA LEU A 635 11.96 -25.68 -12.77
C LEU A 635 12.03 -24.64 -13.91
N VAL A 636 12.87 -24.87 -14.93
CA VAL A 636 13.04 -23.97 -16.07
C VAL A 636 11.72 -23.77 -16.81
N ASP A 637 10.95 -24.83 -17.04
CA ASP A 637 9.65 -24.74 -17.73
C ASP A 637 8.66 -23.85 -16.96
N LYS A 638 8.55 -24.05 -15.64
CA LYS A 638 7.69 -23.22 -14.78
C LYS A 638 8.16 -21.76 -14.69
N LEU A 639 9.48 -21.54 -14.67
CA LEU A 639 10.06 -20.20 -14.69
C LEU A 639 9.72 -19.47 -16.00
N HIS A 640 9.78 -20.14 -17.14
CA HIS A 640 9.36 -19.56 -18.42
C HIS A 640 7.88 -19.18 -18.46
N GLU A 641 7.01 -20.00 -17.86
CA GLU A 641 5.58 -19.70 -17.74
C GLU A 641 5.34 -18.40 -16.97
N ILE A 642 5.98 -18.24 -15.80
CA ILE A 642 5.86 -17.02 -15.00
C ILE A 642 6.45 -15.80 -15.71
N CYS A 643 7.60 -15.96 -16.37
CA CYS A 643 8.22 -14.85 -17.10
C CYS A 643 7.28 -14.33 -18.21
N SER A 644 6.53 -15.25 -18.84
CA SER A 644 5.57 -14.95 -19.91
C SER A 644 4.21 -14.41 -19.41
N SER A 645 3.88 -14.63 -18.14
CA SER A 645 2.57 -14.26 -17.58
C SER A 645 2.40 -12.76 -17.45
N THR A 646 1.24 -12.21 -17.83
CA THR A 646 0.91 -10.79 -17.62
C THR A 646 0.50 -10.47 -16.18
N SER A 647 0.17 -11.48 -15.37
CA SER A 647 -0.31 -11.32 -13.99
C SER A 647 0.79 -11.27 -12.93
N SER A 648 2.02 -11.70 -13.27
CA SER A 648 3.12 -11.74 -12.33
C SER A 648 3.70 -10.35 -12.05
N SER A 649 4.12 -10.12 -10.81
CA SER A 649 4.72 -8.85 -10.40
C SER A 649 6.06 -8.60 -11.10
N PRO A 650 6.44 -7.33 -11.32
CA PRO A 650 7.71 -7.00 -11.94
C PRO A 650 8.93 -7.65 -11.26
N GLY A 651 9.00 -7.63 -9.93
CA GLY A 651 10.14 -8.18 -9.19
C GLY A 651 10.27 -9.70 -9.35
N VAL A 652 9.16 -10.43 -9.32
CA VAL A 652 9.15 -11.87 -9.60
C VAL A 652 9.72 -12.14 -11.00
N LYS A 653 9.25 -11.43 -12.03
CA LYS A 653 9.75 -11.61 -13.40
C LYS A 653 11.24 -11.30 -13.55
N TRP A 654 11.73 -10.28 -12.86
CA TRP A 654 13.14 -9.94 -12.87
C TRP A 654 14.01 -11.02 -12.23
N TYR A 655 13.64 -11.54 -11.05
CA TYR A 655 14.39 -12.64 -10.44
C TYR A 655 14.31 -13.93 -11.25
N VAL A 656 13.14 -14.23 -11.83
CA VAL A 656 12.98 -15.36 -12.76
C VAL A 656 13.94 -15.22 -13.94
N SER A 657 13.98 -14.06 -14.60
CA SER A 657 14.85 -13.81 -15.75
C SER A 657 16.33 -13.87 -15.37
N TYR A 658 16.67 -13.37 -14.18
CA TYR A 658 18.01 -13.47 -13.62
C TYR A 658 18.42 -14.93 -13.39
N ILE A 659 17.55 -15.77 -12.80
CA ILE A 659 17.79 -17.21 -12.63
C ILE A 659 17.96 -17.89 -14.00
N LEU A 660 17.08 -17.59 -14.95
CA LEU A 660 17.11 -18.13 -16.32
C LEU A 660 18.42 -17.78 -17.06
N SER A 661 19.06 -16.64 -16.75
CA SER A 661 20.35 -16.24 -17.33
C SER A 661 21.52 -17.17 -16.98
N TYR A 662 21.42 -17.93 -15.88
CA TYR A 662 22.38 -18.99 -15.54
C TYR A 662 22.18 -20.25 -16.39
N PHE A 663 21.03 -20.37 -17.07
CA PHE A 663 20.69 -21.45 -17.97
C PHE A 663 20.78 -21.05 -19.45
N GLY A 664 21.29 -19.86 -19.76
CA GLY A 664 21.47 -19.36 -21.13
C GLY A 664 20.23 -18.67 -21.71
N PHE A 665 19.15 -18.50 -20.94
CA PHE A 665 17.95 -17.79 -21.38
C PHE A 665 17.98 -16.35 -20.89
N TYR A 666 17.81 -15.40 -21.82
CA TYR A 666 17.86 -13.97 -21.51
C TYR A 666 16.60 -13.29 -22.04
N GLY A 667 15.95 -12.48 -21.22
CA GLY A 667 14.79 -11.68 -21.63
C GLY A 667 13.45 -12.08 -21.04
N PHE A 668 12.43 -11.40 -21.54
CA PHE A 668 11.06 -11.42 -21.04
C PHE A 668 10.14 -11.85 -22.19
N PRO A 669 9.95 -13.16 -22.41
CA PRO A 669 9.02 -13.63 -23.43
C PRO A 669 7.62 -13.07 -23.17
N ASN A 670 6.90 -12.70 -24.22
CA ASN A 670 5.49 -12.36 -24.11
C ASN A 670 4.74 -12.86 -25.36
N GLU A 671 3.43 -13.09 -25.27
CA GLU A 671 2.67 -13.64 -26.40
C GLU A 671 2.68 -12.73 -27.63
N PHE A 672 2.70 -11.41 -27.40
CA PHE A 672 2.69 -10.42 -28.46
C PHE A 672 4.03 -10.40 -29.23
N SER A 673 5.16 -10.43 -28.52
CA SER A 673 6.49 -10.53 -29.10
C SER A 673 6.70 -11.86 -29.82
N LYS A 674 6.11 -12.97 -29.35
CA LYS A 674 6.10 -14.24 -30.08
C LYS A 674 5.39 -14.13 -31.44
N ARG A 675 4.31 -13.34 -31.55
CA ARG A 675 3.64 -13.11 -32.84
C ARG A 675 4.51 -12.26 -33.76
N ILE A 676 5.11 -11.19 -33.23
CA ILE A 676 5.99 -10.30 -33.98
C ILE A 676 7.25 -11.02 -34.42
N GLY A 677 7.88 -11.84 -33.58
CA GLY A 677 9.09 -12.55 -33.94
C GLY A 677 8.92 -13.58 -35.05
N LYS A 678 7.67 -13.98 -35.42
CA LYS A 678 7.44 -14.75 -36.66
C LYS A 678 7.77 -13.96 -37.93
N SER A 679 7.88 -12.64 -37.85
CA SER A 679 8.30 -11.76 -38.94
C SER A 679 9.82 -11.61 -39.03
N LEU A 680 10.58 -12.03 -38.01
CA LEU A 680 12.04 -12.00 -38.08
C LEU A 680 12.52 -12.90 -39.23
N ASN A 681 13.37 -12.36 -40.10
CA ASN A 681 13.87 -13.01 -41.33
C ASN A 681 12.81 -13.27 -42.43
N LYS A 682 11.60 -12.72 -42.31
CA LYS A 682 10.67 -12.67 -43.45
C LYS A 682 10.97 -11.45 -44.30
N GLU A 683 10.98 -11.63 -45.62
CA GLU A 683 11.12 -10.51 -46.57
C GLU A 683 9.79 -9.78 -46.81
N GLU A 684 8.68 -10.41 -46.45
CA GLU A 684 7.34 -9.80 -46.48
C GLU A 684 7.33 -8.55 -45.59
N TYR A 685 7.07 -7.39 -46.20
CA TYR A 685 6.96 -6.08 -45.52
C TYR A 685 8.24 -5.57 -44.84
N ALA A 686 9.40 -6.19 -45.12
CA ALA A 686 10.67 -5.65 -44.68
C ALA A 686 11.06 -4.43 -45.53
N ASP A 687 11.28 -3.29 -44.87
CA ASP A 687 11.61 -1.99 -45.45
C ASP A 687 13.09 -1.62 -45.27
N LEU A 688 13.84 -2.38 -44.45
CA LEU A 688 15.25 -2.17 -44.14
C LEU A 688 16.08 -3.44 -44.31
N ARG A 689 17.30 -3.31 -44.83
CA ARG A 689 18.31 -4.39 -44.90
C ARG A 689 19.57 -3.97 -44.16
N LEU A 690 19.93 -4.73 -43.14
CA LEU A 690 21.14 -4.53 -42.35
C LEU A 690 22.28 -5.35 -42.97
N ILE A 691 23.37 -4.72 -43.34
CA ILE A 691 24.52 -5.35 -44.01
C ILE A 691 25.76 -5.21 -43.12
N VAL A 692 26.42 -6.31 -42.81
CA VAL A 692 27.69 -6.34 -42.07
C VAL A 692 28.90 -6.37 -43.00
N ALA A 693 30.10 -6.12 -42.47
CA ALA A 693 31.30 -5.90 -43.29
C ALA A 693 31.76 -7.11 -44.13
N ASN A 694 31.35 -8.33 -43.76
CA ASN A 694 31.63 -9.56 -44.52
C ASN A 694 30.66 -9.77 -45.70
N GLY A 695 29.67 -8.89 -45.88
CA GLY A 695 28.68 -8.95 -46.96
C GLY A 695 27.38 -9.67 -46.58
N ASP A 696 27.31 -10.30 -45.40
CA ASP A 696 26.08 -10.91 -44.92
C ASP A 696 25.03 -9.83 -44.61
N SER A 697 23.75 -10.17 -44.80
CA SER A 697 22.67 -9.22 -44.59
C SER A 697 21.39 -9.85 -44.06
N VAL A 698 20.62 -9.05 -43.33
CA VAL A 698 19.33 -9.45 -42.76
C VAL A 698 18.27 -8.37 -43.03
N SER A 699 17.12 -8.79 -43.54
CA SER A 699 15.95 -7.94 -43.77
C SER A 699 15.18 -7.75 -42.46
N VAL A 700 14.84 -6.52 -42.11
CA VAL A 700 14.19 -6.13 -40.85
C VAL A 700 13.16 -5.02 -41.09
N HIS A 701 12.25 -4.87 -40.14
CA HIS A 701 11.21 -3.85 -40.11
C HIS A 701 11.67 -2.62 -39.32
N GLY A 702 11.77 -1.47 -40.00
CA GLY A 702 12.23 -0.19 -39.48
C GLY A 702 11.40 0.28 -38.29
N VAL A 703 10.08 0.11 -38.33
CA VAL A 703 9.17 0.48 -37.25
C VAL A 703 9.47 -0.27 -35.94
N ILE A 704 9.80 -1.56 -36.02
CA ILE A 704 10.14 -2.37 -34.83
C ILE A 704 11.45 -1.87 -34.23
N LEU A 705 12.45 -1.62 -35.06
CA LEU A 705 13.74 -1.07 -34.60
C LEU A 705 13.58 0.33 -34.01
N ALA A 706 12.77 1.19 -34.62
CA ALA A 706 12.54 2.56 -34.15
C ALA A 706 11.94 2.60 -32.73
N VAL A 707 11.10 1.63 -32.37
CA VAL A 707 10.49 1.54 -31.04
C VAL A 707 11.38 0.78 -30.05
N GLN A 708 11.86 -0.40 -30.44
CA GLN A 708 12.51 -1.33 -29.51
C GLN A 708 14.01 -1.09 -29.37
N CYS A 709 14.67 -0.61 -30.43
CA CYS A 709 16.12 -0.36 -30.42
C CYS A 709 16.55 0.73 -31.43
N PRO A 710 16.17 2.00 -31.19
CA PRO A 710 16.40 3.09 -32.16
C PRO A 710 17.87 3.27 -32.53
N SER A 711 18.80 2.89 -31.64
CA SER A 711 20.25 2.96 -31.83
C SER A 711 20.79 2.14 -33.00
N LEU A 712 20.01 1.18 -33.52
CA LEU A 712 20.37 0.43 -34.74
C LEU A 712 20.07 1.21 -36.03
N LEU A 713 19.30 2.31 -35.94
CA LEU A 713 18.97 3.15 -37.09
C LEU A 713 19.97 4.32 -37.23
N PRO A 714 20.27 4.77 -38.46
CA PRO A 714 21.13 5.92 -38.69
C PRO A 714 20.59 7.20 -38.01
N PRO A 715 21.44 8.09 -37.45
CA PRO A 715 21.00 9.30 -36.76
C PRO A 715 20.10 10.24 -37.60
N GLY A 716 20.24 10.20 -38.94
CA GLY A 716 19.44 10.99 -39.88
C GLY A 716 17.98 10.52 -40.03
N VAL A 717 17.64 9.32 -39.57
CA VAL A 717 16.26 8.79 -39.56
C VAL A 717 15.49 9.27 -38.32
N LEU A 718 16.20 9.76 -37.29
CA LEU A 718 15.67 10.12 -35.96
C LEU A 718 15.72 11.63 -35.66
N SER A 719 16.01 12.49 -36.66
CA SER A 719 16.23 13.93 -36.45
C SER A 719 14.97 14.72 -36.06
N SER A 720 14.90 15.04 -34.76
CA SER A 720 14.31 16.20 -34.07
C SER A 720 12.79 16.45 -34.17
N ASN A 721 12.11 16.45 -33.02
CA ASN A 721 10.78 17.04 -32.75
C ASN A 721 9.59 16.58 -33.62
N LYS A 722 9.76 15.53 -34.40
CA LYS A 722 8.72 14.97 -35.24
C LYS A 722 7.94 13.87 -34.51
N SER A 723 6.61 13.95 -34.56
CA SER A 723 5.74 12.93 -33.95
C SER A 723 5.94 11.57 -34.66
N PRO A 724 5.68 10.42 -34.03
CA PRO A 724 5.84 9.10 -34.65
C PRO A 724 5.16 8.95 -36.03
N LYS A 725 4.13 9.76 -36.34
CA LYS A 725 3.52 9.91 -37.68
C LYS A 725 4.49 10.27 -38.80
N GLU A 726 5.44 11.17 -38.54
CA GLU A 726 6.40 11.58 -39.58
C GLU A 726 7.52 10.55 -39.77
N VAL A 727 7.66 9.60 -38.84
CA VAL A 727 8.58 8.45 -38.97
C VAL A 727 7.92 7.38 -39.83
N THR A 728 6.62 7.09 -39.66
CA THR A 728 5.86 6.17 -40.52
C THR A 728 5.74 6.68 -41.96
N ASP A 729 5.45 7.97 -42.18
CA ASP A 729 5.44 8.58 -43.53
C ASP A 729 6.84 8.55 -44.20
N TYR A 730 7.91 8.38 -43.43
CA TYR A 730 9.28 8.28 -43.95
C TYR A 730 9.63 6.89 -44.52
N PHE A 731 8.85 5.87 -44.18
CA PHE A 731 9.03 4.48 -44.63
C PHE A 731 8.08 4.10 -45.78
N ASP A 732 7.21 5.01 -46.22
CA ASP A 732 6.16 4.82 -47.22
C ASP A 732 6.66 4.82 -48.70
N GLY A 733 7.88 4.32 -48.94
CA GLY A 733 8.54 4.36 -50.26
C GLY A 733 9.08 3.00 -50.68
N ALA A 734 8.66 2.52 -51.85
CA ALA A 734 8.89 1.21 -52.50
C ALA A 734 10.35 0.75 -52.74
N THR A 735 11.33 1.21 -51.96
CA THR A 735 12.74 0.82 -52.06
C THR A 735 13.27 0.39 -50.70
N LEU A 736 13.66 -0.89 -50.60
CA LEU A 736 14.37 -1.48 -49.46
C LEU A 736 15.63 -0.65 -49.15
N ARG A 737 15.73 -0.07 -47.94
CA ARG A 737 16.87 0.76 -47.55
C ARG A 737 17.98 -0.07 -46.93
N GLU A 738 19.23 0.16 -47.36
CA GLU A 738 20.39 -0.55 -46.81
C GLU A 738 21.08 0.26 -45.70
N VAL A 739 21.38 -0.38 -44.57
CA VAL A 739 22.22 0.15 -43.50
C VAL A 739 23.46 -0.72 -43.38
N ARG A 740 24.64 -0.12 -43.59
CA ARG A 740 25.93 -0.82 -43.53
C ARG A 740 26.61 -0.59 -42.18
N TYR A 741 26.90 -1.67 -41.46
CA TYR A 741 27.59 -1.64 -40.18
C TYR A 741 29.11 -1.77 -40.32
N SER A 742 29.83 -1.27 -39.31
CA SER A 742 31.28 -1.42 -39.22
C SER A 742 31.72 -2.88 -39.07
N SER A 743 33.00 -3.15 -39.36
CA SER A 743 33.63 -4.47 -39.17
C SER A 743 33.65 -4.99 -37.73
N HIS A 744 33.28 -4.16 -36.75
CA HIS A 744 33.16 -4.55 -35.34
C HIS A 744 31.82 -5.21 -34.99
N VAL A 745 30.87 -5.27 -35.93
CA VAL A 745 29.57 -5.93 -35.73
C VAL A 745 29.66 -7.35 -36.30
N ASP A 746 29.61 -8.32 -35.40
CA ASP A 746 29.57 -9.74 -35.73
C ASP A 746 28.16 -10.14 -36.19
N TYR A 747 28.07 -10.91 -37.27
CA TYR A 747 26.79 -11.27 -37.89
C TYR A 747 25.93 -12.15 -37.00
N GLU A 748 26.50 -13.19 -36.38
CA GLU A 748 25.78 -14.11 -35.51
C GLU A 748 25.28 -13.40 -34.25
N ALA A 749 26.12 -12.56 -33.66
CA ALA A 749 25.72 -11.72 -32.53
C ALA A 749 24.61 -10.72 -32.92
N LEU A 750 24.62 -10.18 -34.14
CA LEU A 750 23.57 -9.29 -34.65
C LEU A 750 22.24 -10.04 -34.80
N LEU A 751 22.23 -11.26 -35.34
CA LEU A 751 21.02 -12.07 -35.48
C LEU A 751 20.38 -12.37 -34.11
N LEU A 752 21.19 -12.80 -33.14
CA LEU A 752 20.72 -13.05 -31.76
C LEU A 752 20.26 -11.76 -31.09
N PHE A 753 20.92 -10.64 -31.36
CA PHE A 753 20.49 -9.34 -30.86
C PHE A 753 19.11 -8.94 -31.43
N LEU A 754 18.89 -9.17 -32.73
CA LEU A 754 17.58 -8.95 -33.37
C LEU A 754 16.52 -9.92 -32.85
N GLU A 755 16.90 -11.16 -32.53
CA GLU A 755 16.01 -12.12 -31.86
C GLU A 755 15.47 -11.53 -30.55
N TYR A 756 16.31 -10.93 -29.71
CA TYR A 756 15.86 -10.23 -28.52
C TYR A 756 14.95 -9.03 -28.83
N VAL A 757 15.30 -8.23 -29.85
CA VAL A 757 14.52 -7.04 -30.24
C VAL A 757 13.10 -7.43 -30.71
N TYR A 758 12.95 -8.58 -31.38
CA TYR A 758 11.67 -9.04 -31.93
C TYR A 758 10.87 -9.90 -30.95
N LEU A 759 11.52 -10.88 -30.30
CA LEU A 759 10.89 -11.85 -29.42
C LEU A 759 10.88 -11.41 -27.95
N GLY A 760 11.66 -10.39 -27.58
CA GLY A 760 11.85 -9.97 -26.20
C GLY A 760 12.73 -10.93 -25.37
N CYS A 761 13.19 -12.03 -25.96
CA CYS A 761 14.04 -13.04 -25.35
C CYS A 761 14.95 -13.73 -26.37
N LEU A 762 16.05 -14.33 -25.90
CA LEU A 762 16.97 -15.16 -26.69
C LEU A 762 17.51 -16.31 -25.83
N HIS A 763 18.09 -17.33 -26.49
CA HIS A 763 18.79 -18.44 -25.83
C HIS A 763 20.21 -18.57 -26.36
N VAL A 764 21.21 -18.35 -25.50
CA VAL A 764 22.64 -18.40 -25.83
C VAL A 764 23.39 -19.15 -24.74
N VAL A 765 24.10 -20.20 -25.14
CA VAL A 765 24.90 -21.05 -24.25
C VAL A 765 26.40 -20.69 -24.33
N GLU A 766 26.85 -20.19 -25.47
CA GLU A 766 28.27 -19.91 -25.72
C GLU A 766 28.74 -18.58 -25.13
N GLU A 767 29.78 -18.62 -24.30
CA GLU A 767 30.26 -17.45 -23.56
C GLU A 767 30.90 -16.38 -24.45
N GLU A 768 31.58 -16.78 -25.54
CA GLU A 768 32.14 -15.83 -26.52
C GLU A 768 31.03 -15.02 -27.20
N THR A 769 29.91 -15.65 -27.52
CA THR A 769 28.73 -15.00 -28.09
C THR A 769 28.09 -14.03 -27.08
N VAL A 770 28.05 -14.39 -25.80
CA VAL A 770 27.61 -13.48 -24.72
C VAL A 770 28.51 -12.24 -24.61
N LYS A 771 29.83 -12.38 -24.74
CA LYS A 771 30.77 -11.24 -24.73
C LYS A 771 30.49 -10.27 -25.89
N LYS A 772 30.28 -10.78 -27.09
CA LYS A 772 29.91 -9.98 -28.27
C LYS A 772 28.56 -9.26 -28.06
N LEU A 773 27.55 -9.97 -27.55
CA LEU A 773 26.22 -9.40 -27.24
C LEU A 773 26.29 -8.29 -26.17
N LYS A 774 27.13 -8.41 -25.14
CA LYS A 774 27.33 -7.35 -24.14
C LYS A 774 27.78 -6.04 -24.78
N ILE A 775 28.68 -6.11 -25.76
CA ILE A 775 29.18 -4.94 -26.48
C ILE A 775 28.04 -4.29 -27.28
N LEU A 776 27.24 -5.08 -28.00
CA LEU A 776 26.10 -4.59 -28.77
C LEU A 776 25.03 -3.97 -27.86
N ALA A 777 24.63 -4.66 -26.79
CA ALA A 777 23.65 -4.15 -25.83
C ALA A 777 24.09 -2.84 -25.18
N LYS A 778 25.38 -2.73 -24.81
CA LYS A 778 25.96 -1.50 -24.26
C LYS A 778 25.93 -0.35 -25.27
N ARG A 779 26.32 -0.61 -26.53
CA ARG A 779 26.32 0.43 -27.60
C ARG A 779 24.90 0.87 -27.97
N CYS A 780 23.94 -0.04 -27.94
CA CYS A 780 22.56 0.24 -28.29
C CYS A 780 21.71 0.78 -27.12
N ASN A 781 22.30 0.90 -25.93
CA ASN A 781 21.63 1.31 -24.69
C ASN A 781 20.47 0.40 -24.25
N LEU A 782 20.54 -0.90 -24.58
CA LEU A 782 19.57 -1.90 -24.09
C LEU A 782 19.94 -2.36 -22.68
N GLN A 783 19.68 -1.50 -21.69
CA GLN A 783 20.03 -1.75 -20.29
C GLN A 783 19.46 -3.06 -19.71
N PRO A 784 18.19 -3.45 -19.96
CA PRO A 784 17.67 -4.71 -19.43
C PRO A 784 18.46 -5.93 -19.92
N LEU A 785 18.73 -6.00 -21.23
CA LEU A 785 19.53 -7.08 -21.81
C LEU A 785 20.96 -7.08 -21.26
N LEU A 786 21.60 -5.91 -21.20
CA LEU A 786 22.95 -5.76 -20.67
C LEU A 786 23.04 -6.25 -19.22
N GLN A 787 22.05 -5.90 -18.38
CA GLN A 787 21.99 -6.33 -16.98
C GLN A 787 21.95 -7.86 -16.86
N MET A 788 21.11 -8.53 -17.67
CA MET A 788 21.00 -9.99 -17.65
C MET A 788 22.25 -10.68 -18.20
N LEU A 789 22.82 -10.17 -19.32
CA LEU A 789 24.06 -10.71 -19.89
C LEU A 789 25.24 -10.58 -18.91
N CYS A 790 25.31 -9.47 -18.17
CA CYS A 790 26.29 -9.25 -17.13
C CYS A 790 25.98 -9.99 -15.82
N ARG A 791 24.85 -10.70 -15.73
CA ARG A 791 24.37 -11.36 -14.51
C ARG A 791 24.44 -10.43 -13.30
N GLN A 792 23.98 -9.20 -13.49
CA GLN A 792 23.83 -8.23 -12.41
C GLN A 792 22.52 -8.49 -11.67
N SER A 793 22.59 -8.57 -10.33
CA SER A 793 21.41 -8.83 -9.51
C SER A 793 20.31 -7.78 -9.79
N PRO A 794 19.02 -8.19 -9.84
CA PRO A 794 17.92 -7.28 -10.03
C PRO A 794 17.91 -6.13 -9.01
N LYS A 795 17.84 -4.89 -9.49
CA LYS A 795 17.67 -3.72 -8.62
C LYS A 795 16.20 -3.56 -8.23
N TRP A 796 15.94 -3.39 -6.94
CA TRP A 796 14.57 -3.23 -6.43
C TRP A 796 13.86 -2.03 -7.07
N GLY A 797 12.64 -2.24 -7.56
CA GLY A 797 11.84 -1.18 -8.19
C GLY A 797 12.25 -0.81 -9.63
N THR A 798 13.15 -1.57 -10.26
CA THR A 798 13.50 -1.38 -11.69
C THR A 798 12.25 -1.49 -12.57
N PRO A 799 11.86 -0.54 -13.40
CA PRO A 799 10.65 -0.69 -14.21
C PRO A 799 10.71 -1.97 -15.07
N PHE A 800 9.57 -2.65 -15.22
CA PHE A 800 9.48 -3.80 -16.12
C PHE A 800 9.55 -3.31 -17.58
N PRO A 801 10.43 -3.86 -18.44
CA PRO A 801 10.52 -3.43 -19.81
C PRO A 801 9.20 -3.75 -20.55
N SER A 802 8.53 -2.70 -21.02
CA SER A 802 7.27 -2.87 -21.75
C SER A 802 7.56 -3.06 -23.24
N PHE A 803 7.13 -4.20 -23.79
CA PHE A 803 7.05 -4.38 -25.23
C PHE A 803 5.75 -3.71 -25.72
N ASN A 804 5.82 -2.44 -26.10
CA ASN A 804 4.65 -1.66 -26.51
C ASN A 804 4.90 -0.93 -27.84
N LEU A 805 4.20 -1.33 -28.91
CA LEU A 805 4.23 -0.67 -30.22
C LEU A 805 3.09 0.35 -30.41
N THR A 806 2.22 0.53 -29.40
CA THR A 806 1.00 1.36 -29.50
C THR A 806 1.29 2.80 -29.91
N SER A 807 2.40 3.38 -29.44
CA SER A 807 2.82 4.74 -29.80
C SER A 807 3.13 4.93 -31.28
N SER A 808 3.30 3.83 -32.03
CA SER A 808 3.56 3.84 -33.48
C SER A 808 2.33 3.48 -34.32
N LEU A 809 1.19 3.19 -33.67
CA LEU A 809 -0.02 2.64 -34.31
C LEU A 809 -1.27 3.54 -34.16
N ASP A 810 -1.13 4.78 -33.66
CA ASP A 810 -2.21 5.78 -33.51
C ASP A 810 -3.53 5.22 -32.90
N SER A 811 -4.72 5.64 -33.39
CA SER A 811 -6.04 5.20 -32.93
C SER A 811 -6.36 3.72 -33.24
N ALA A 812 -5.60 3.08 -34.12
CA ALA A 812 -5.61 1.62 -34.26
C ALA A 812 -4.90 0.95 -33.07
N GLY A 813 -3.90 1.64 -32.50
CA GLY A 813 -3.15 1.31 -31.29
C GLY A 813 -3.99 1.20 -30.02
N SER A 814 -5.06 1.98 -29.87
CA SER A 814 -5.90 1.96 -28.65
C SER A 814 -6.65 0.65 -28.41
N TYR A 815 -6.70 -0.24 -29.41
CA TYR A 815 -7.36 -1.56 -29.33
C TYR A 815 -6.42 -2.72 -28.98
N PHE A 816 -5.12 -2.50 -28.86
CA PHE A 816 -4.13 -3.58 -28.61
C PHE A 816 -4.21 -4.23 -27.22
N SER A 817 -5.19 -3.84 -26.39
CA SER A 817 -5.53 -4.54 -25.15
C SER A 817 -6.47 -5.74 -25.34
N TYR A 818 -7.00 -6.00 -26.54
CA TYR A 818 -7.89 -7.13 -26.81
C TYR A 818 -7.65 -7.80 -28.18
N GLY A 819 -6.78 -8.82 -28.18
CA GLY A 819 -7.04 -10.13 -28.79
C GLY A 819 -7.17 -10.34 -30.31
N LEU A 820 -7.48 -9.36 -31.16
CA LEU A 820 -7.75 -9.60 -32.61
C LEU A 820 -7.29 -8.44 -33.49
N LEU A 821 -6.89 -8.73 -34.73
CA LEU A 821 -6.33 -7.86 -35.79
C LEU A 821 -4.80 -7.64 -35.79
N LEU A 822 -4.02 -8.72 -35.99
CA LEU A 822 -2.66 -8.59 -36.53
C LEU A 822 -2.61 -8.85 -38.04
N ASP A 823 -3.49 -9.72 -38.56
CA ASP A 823 -3.53 -10.08 -40.00
C ASP A 823 -3.94 -8.89 -40.89
N GLN A 824 -4.71 -7.93 -40.35
CA GLN A 824 -5.12 -6.73 -41.09
C GLN A 824 -4.01 -5.67 -41.15
N ILE A 825 -3.10 -5.63 -40.17
CA ILE A 825 -2.06 -4.59 -40.07
C ILE A 825 -0.84 -4.93 -40.92
N LEU A 826 -0.59 -6.22 -41.18
CA LEU A 826 0.34 -6.64 -42.23
C LEU A 826 -0.27 -6.54 -43.65
N LEU A 827 -1.55 -6.18 -43.78
CA LEU A 827 -2.19 -5.92 -45.09
C LEU A 827 -2.30 -4.42 -45.40
N ASP A 828 -2.21 -3.56 -44.38
CA ASP A 828 -2.31 -2.09 -44.48
C ASP A 828 -0.96 -1.35 -44.23
N ILE A 829 0.13 -2.08 -43.94
CA ILE A 829 1.55 -1.67 -44.12
C ILE A 829 2.01 -2.28 -45.44
#